data_AF-F4CKB6-F1
#
_entry.id   AF-F4CKB6-F1
#
_cell.length_a   1.000
_cell.length_b   1.000
_cell.length_c   1.000
_cell.angle_alpha   90.00
_cell.angle_beta   90.00
_cell.angle_gamma   90.00
#
_symmetry.space_group_name_H-M   'P 1'
#
loop_
_entity.id
_entity.type
_entity.pdbx_description
1 polymer ?
#
loop_
_entity_poly.entity_id
_entity_poly.type
_entity_poly.pdbx_seq_one_letter_code
_entity_poly.pdbx_strand_id
1 'polypeptide(L)'
;MAGSPGTTELPADETGIAPASEARTAGLGDPGAADRLLIQRGLFDGPSPLVPEDLYSVVEVGTARRERGGVVVMPDSRLSTNTYFGRVHATYWQRWTDVTELEVSLVVSGTGRVRVMASDTNRIPRIVAAQDVIEAEAVALRFEVRVDRFTDGGGLWLELGTGAGELAVSEVRWSVARTARPRPASMVICTFNRVDDCLNTLEALANDPEALAAIRTVYVVDQGSDPVESRPRFETVAARFGDQLVYLRQPNLGGAGGFTRGLFEVAGGPDADADTVFMDDDVLLEPEILIRLTAFANRTRNPMIVGGQMLNLLHPSRLHISAEYAVPEKLLAGQPVEDGMHDAMLLGVDEEGLPHVVERRVDTEYNGWWACLIPAEVVRRIGYPLPMFFQWDDVEYGYRGRAHGIATVSLPGAAVWHADFGWKDWDEWHRYFNIRNALVTAALHTGFSTRVVGAKLTEMLAQYLVGMQYGLAATLLQAVEDFLRGPEIMADGSAAAAAEIRRIRARYPETVMHPVGEIEKDFRELRVVRPAGPPGLPRATWFKRVTYLALDRAKDRTGYVTAGDAHWWHTSTFAKAYVTDMSEQGVRIRTRDRVLAAQLAKRAARTLRRLQKEAPSVVESYRAAMPELTSRANWARLYGVDENA
;
A
#
# COMPACT_ATOMS: atom_id res chain seq x y z
N MET A 1 -46.23 -53.65 40.66
CA MET A 1 -46.05 -52.22 40.98
C MET A 1 -44.80 -51.80 40.22
N ALA A 2 -44.90 -51.00 39.15
CA ALA A 2 -44.75 -49.53 39.19
C ALA A 2 -43.46 -49.13 39.92
N GLY A 3 -42.51 -48.37 39.38
CA GLY A 3 -42.37 -47.62 38.13
C GLY A 3 -41.12 -46.74 38.25
N SER A 4 -40.69 -46.16 37.12
CA SER A 4 -39.80 -44.98 36.97
C SER A 4 -38.32 -45.06 37.45
N PRO A 5 -37.36 -44.84 36.54
CA PRO A 5 -36.08 -44.21 36.86
C PRO A 5 -36.21 -42.68 36.76
N GLY A 6 -35.73 -42.01 37.81
CA GLY A 6 -35.87 -40.59 38.05
C GLY A 6 -35.23 -39.67 37.01
N THR A 7 -35.94 -38.58 36.76
CA THR A 7 -35.50 -37.34 36.15
C THR A 7 -34.33 -36.72 36.90
N THR A 8 -33.25 -36.41 36.19
CA THR A 8 -32.30 -35.36 36.61
C THR A 8 -32.43 -34.24 35.59
N GLU A 9 -33.06 -33.13 36.00
CA GLU A 9 -33.16 -31.90 35.24
C GLU A 9 -31.75 -31.33 35.02
N LEU A 10 -31.41 -31.07 33.76
CA LEU A 10 -30.30 -30.18 33.40
C LEU A 10 -30.86 -28.76 33.30
N PRO A 11 -30.14 -27.72 33.78
CA PRO A 11 -30.62 -26.35 33.73
C PRO A 11 -30.80 -25.91 32.28
N ALA A 12 -31.92 -25.23 32.01
CA ALA A 12 -32.12 -24.50 30.77
C ALA A 12 -31.04 -23.40 30.68
N ASP A 13 -30.04 -23.63 29.84
CA ASP A 13 -29.09 -22.59 29.47
C ASP A 13 -29.83 -21.62 28.54
N GLU A 14 -29.90 -20.36 28.96
CA GLU A 14 -30.34 -19.21 28.17
C GLU A 14 -29.41 -19.06 26.96
N THR A 15 -29.66 -19.82 25.90
CA THR A 15 -29.12 -19.50 24.59
C THR A 15 -29.85 -18.26 24.08
N GLY A 16 -29.31 -17.09 24.42
CA GLY A 16 -29.69 -15.78 23.89
C GLY A 16 -29.39 -15.65 22.39
N ILE A 17 -29.96 -16.53 21.57
CA ILE A 17 -29.98 -16.39 20.12
C ILE A 17 -31.13 -15.43 19.81
N ALA A 18 -30.79 -14.17 19.60
CA ALA A 18 -31.72 -13.21 19.02
C ALA A 18 -32.23 -13.76 17.66
N PRO A 19 -33.54 -13.69 17.37
CA PRO A 19 -34.08 -14.12 16.09
C PRO A 19 -33.43 -13.34 14.94
N ALA A 20 -33.32 -13.96 13.76
CA ALA A 20 -32.83 -13.29 12.56
C ALA A 20 -33.72 -12.08 12.27
N SER A 21 -33.10 -10.91 12.02
CA SER A 21 -33.84 -9.69 11.69
C SER A 21 -34.46 -9.83 10.30
N GLU A 22 -35.76 -9.57 10.17
CA GLU A 22 -36.44 -9.43 8.88
C GLU A 22 -36.14 -8.05 8.26
N ALA A 23 -36.18 -7.97 6.92
CA ALA A 23 -35.99 -6.70 6.23
C ALA A 23 -37.21 -5.80 6.39
N ARG A 24 -36.98 -4.48 6.47
CA ARG A 24 -38.08 -3.49 6.40
C ARG A 24 -38.23 -2.97 4.98
N THR A 25 -39.46 -2.92 4.48
CA THR A 25 -39.82 -2.23 3.23
C THR A 25 -40.07 -0.76 3.53
N ALA A 26 -39.38 0.14 2.82
CA ALA A 26 -39.51 1.58 3.00
C ALA A 26 -39.93 2.26 1.67
N GLY A 27 -40.73 3.32 1.76
CA GLY A 27 -41.06 4.15 0.60
C GLY A 27 -39.85 4.96 0.11
N LEU A 28 -39.78 5.21 -1.20
CA LEU A 28 -38.81 6.10 -1.83
C LEU A 28 -38.96 7.52 -1.25
N GLY A 29 -38.15 7.88 -0.26
CA GLY A 29 -38.22 9.17 0.45
C GLY A 29 -38.17 9.10 1.98
N ASP A 30 -37.89 7.94 2.58
CA ASP A 30 -37.76 7.80 4.04
C ASP A 30 -36.69 8.76 4.63
N PRO A 31 -37.07 9.68 5.54
CA PRO A 31 -36.16 10.66 6.14
C PRO A 31 -34.97 10.03 6.90
N GLY A 32 -35.05 8.75 7.28
CA GLY A 32 -33.95 8.05 7.97
C GLY A 32 -32.65 7.92 7.17
N ALA A 33 -32.69 8.03 5.84
CA ALA A 33 -31.48 7.93 4.99
C ALA A 33 -30.55 9.15 5.11
N ALA A 34 -31.08 10.34 5.43
CA ALA A 34 -30.30 11.58 5.53
C ALA A 34 -29.38 11.61 6.77
N ASP A 35 -29.72 10.85 7.80
CA ASP A 35 -28.98 10.76 9.07
C ASP A 35 -27.98 9.59 9.12
N ARG A 36 -27.61 9.03 7.96
CA ARG A 36 -26.61 7.96 7.87
C ARG A 36 -25.31 8.45 7.24
N LEU A 37 -24.22 7.80 7.62
CA LEU A 37 -22.90 7.93 7.00
C LEU A 37 -22.70 6.69 6.12
N LEU A 38 -22.55 6.90 4.82
CA LEU A 38 -22.16 5.85 3.89
C LEU A 38 -20.74 5.39 4.22
N ILE A 39 -20.54 4.09 4.36
CA ILE A 39 -19.22 3.51 4.63
C ILE A 39 -18.67 2.75 3.42
N GLN A 40 -19.57 2.25 2.56
CA GLN A 40 -19.24 1.50 1.36
C GLN A 40 -20.47 1.36 0.44
N ARG A 41 -20.28 1.52 -0.86
CA ARG A 41 -21.23 1.11 -1.91
C ARG A 41 -20.98 -0.35 -2.29
N GLY A 42 -22.06 -1.10 -2.55
CA GLY A 42 -21.98 -2.43 -3.15
C GLY A 42 -21.92 -2.29 -4.66
N LEU A 43 -20.70 -2.19 -5.18
CA LEU A 43 -20.42 -2.19 -6.61
C LEU A 43 -20.26 -3.63 -7.12
N PHE A 44 -20.50 -3.86 -8.41
CA PHE A 44 -20.41 -5.19 -9.03
C PHE A 44 -19.40 -5.27 -10.18
N ASP A 45 -18.76 -4.16 -10.54
CA ASP A 45 -17.74 -4.08 -11.59
C ASP A 45 -16.71 -2.99 -11.29
N GLY A 46 -15.52 -3.12 -11.89
CA GLY A 46 -14.38 -2.25 -11.69
C GLY A 46 -14.51 -0.88 -12.37
N PRO A 47 -13.60 0.05 -12.06
CA PRO A 47 -13.55 1.38 -12.69
C PRO A 47 -12.96 1.34 -14.11
N SER A 48 -12.43 0.18 -14.53
CA SER A 48 -11.74 -0.02 -15.81
C SER A 48 -11.95 -1.46 -16.30
N PRO A 49 -12.03 -1.68 -17.63
CA PRO A 49 -12.08 -3.03 -18.22
C PRO A 49 -10.86 -3.93 -17.91
N LEU A 50 -9.78 -3.35 -17.39
CA LEU A 50 -8.60 -4.11 -16.97
C LEU A 50 -8.79 -4.77 -15.59
N VAL A 51 -9.83 -4.37 -14.84
CA VAL A 51 -10.10 -4.88 -13.50
C VAL A 51 -11.09 -6.04 -13.59
N PRO A 52 -10.78 -7.21 -13.00
CA PRO A 52 -11.73 -8.31 -12.93
C PRO A 52 -12.95 -7.95 -12.07
N GLU A 53 -14.15 -8.07 -12.64
CA GLU A 53 -15.45 -7.94 -11.95
C GLU A 53 -15.59 -8.89 -10.74
N ASP A 54 -14.88 -10.02 -10.75
CA ASP A 54 -14.87 -11.00 -9.66
C ASP A 54 -14.22 -10.49 -8.36
N LEU A 55 -13.51 -9.35 -8.40
CA LEU A 55 -13.06 -8.67 -7.18
C LEU A 55 -14.20 -8.01 -6.40
N TYR A 56 -15.37 -7.87 -7.02
CA TYR A 56 -16.56 -7.22 -6.47
C TYR A 56 -17.67 -8.23 -6.18
N SER A 57 -17.90 -9.18 -7.07
CA SER A 57 -18.88 -10.25 -6.86
C SER A 57 -18.56 -11.48 -7.68
N VAL A 58 -18.86 -12.68 -7.18
CA VAL A 58 -18.64 -13.94 -7.88
C VAL A 58 -19.97 -14.63 -8.14
N VAL A 59 -20.17 -15.10 -9.36
CA VAL A 59 -21.29 -15.99 -9.71
C VAL A 59 -20.90 -17.41 -9.33
N GLU A 60 -21.45 -17.91 -8.23
CA GLU A 60 -21.15 -19.24 -7.71
C GLU A 60 -21.90 -20.34 -8.48
N VAL A 61 -23.10 -20.03 -8.97
CA VAL A 61 -23.95 -20.92 -9.76
C VAL A 61 -24.68 -20.10 -10.82
N GLY A 62 -24.79 -20.64 -12.04
CA GLY A 62 -25.59 -20.04 -13.10
C GLY A 62 -24.92 -18.83 -13.75
N THR A 63 -25.68 -17.77 -14.02
CA THR A 63 -25.19 -16.56 -14.71
C THR A 63 -25.75 -15.27 -14.09
N ALA A 64 -25.01 -14.17 -14.26
CA ALA A 64 -25.47 -12.84 -13.90
C ALA A 64 -24.92 -11.81 -14.90
N ARG A 65 -25.66 -10.72 -15.11
CA ARG A 65 -25.22 -9.56 -15.88
C ARG A 65 -24.83 -8.46 -14.91
N ARG A 66 -23.53 -8.14 -14.84
CA ARG A 66 -22.96 -7.15 -13.93
C ARG A 66 -22.75 -5.82 -14.64
N GLU A 67 -23.10 -4.76 -13.94
CA GLU A 67 -22.73 -3.37 -14.24
C GLU A 67 -22.18 -2.77 -12.95
N ARG A 68 -21.40 -1.69 -13.02
CA ARG A 68 -20.74 -1.14 -11.82
C ARG A 68 -21.69 -0.87 -10.64
N GLY A 69 -22.87 -0.30 -10.91
CA GLY A 69 -23.86 0.07 -9.88
C GLY A 69 -24.98 -0.95 -9.65
N GLY A 70 -24.97 -2.11 -10.33
CA GLY A 70 -26.06 -3.08 -10.20
C GLY A 70 -25.81 -4.40 -10.91
N VAL A 71 -26.64 -5.39 -10.59
CA VAL A 71 -26.53 -6.73 -11.16
C VAL A 71 -27.90 -7.32 -11.44
N VAL A 72 -28.02 -8.07 -12.52
CA VAL A 72 -29.18 -8.92 -12.80
C VAL A 72 -28.76 -10.37 -12.66
N VAL A 73 -29.26 -11.04 -11.63
CA VAL A 73 -29.05 -12.47 -11.40
C VAL A 73 -30.11 -13.23 -12.21
N MET A 74 -29.66 -14.07 -13.13
CA MET A 74 -30.53 -14.82 -14.04
C MET A 74 -31.23 -15.97 -13.30
N PRO A 75 -32.22 -16.65 -13.91
CA PRO A 75 -32.84 -17.83 -13.30
C PRO A 75 -31.84 -18.91 -12.87
N ASP A 76 -32.19 -19.65 -11.82
CA ASP A 76 -31.42 -20.76 -11.23
C ASP A 76 -29.95 -20.42 -10.94
N SER A 77 -29.71 -19.19 -10.47
CA SER A 77 -28.37 -18.64 -10.28
C SER A 77 -28.15 -18.16 -8.84
N ARG A 78 -26.86 -18.09 -8.45
CA ARG A 78 -26.42 -17.58 -7.15
C ARG A 78 -25.18 -16.71 -7.32
N LEU A 79 -25.22 -15.52 -6.72
CA LEU A 79 -24.12 -14.57 -6.70
C LEU A 79 -23.78 -14.21 -5.25
N SER A 80 -22.48 -14.12 -4.97
CA SER A 80 -21.95 -13.75 -3.66
C SER A 80 -21.06 -12.51 -3.79
N THR A 81 -21.20 -11.58 -2.84
CA THR A 81 -20.29 -10.44 -2.69
C THR A 81 -19.21 -10.69 -1.63
N ASN A 82 -18.96 -11.96 -1.25
CA ASN A 82 -17.85 -12.34 -0.37
C ASN A 82 -16.49 -12.28 -1.11
N THR A 83 -16.14 -11.08 -1.53
CA THR A 83 -14.99 -10.75 -2.35
C THR A 83 -14.21 -9.62 -1.69
N TYR A 84 -13.08 -9.24 -2.28
CA TYR A 84 -12.23 -8.19 -1.73
C TYR A 84 -12.94 -6.82 -1.62
N PHE A 85 -13.58 -6.35 -2.69
CA PHE A 85 -14.33 -5.08 -2.65
C PHE A 85 -15.79 -5.26 -2.22
N GLY A 86 -16.40 -6.43 -2.42
CA GLY A 86 -17.83 -6.64 -2.23
C GLY A 86 -18.29 -6.79 -0.78
N ARG A 87 -17.35 -7.08 0.14
CA ARG A 87 -17.64 -7.31 1.56
C ARG A 87 -17.27 -6.12 2.44
N VAL A 88 -17.88 -6.04 3.62
CA VAL A 88 -17.47 -5.16 4.71
C VAL A 88 -16.61 -5.95 5.69
N HIS A 89 -15.38 -5.51 5.94
CA HIS A 89 -14.48 -6.15 6.90
C HIS A 89 -14.83 -5.75 8.35
N ALA A 90 -15.94 -6.32 8.84
CA ALA A 90 -16.57 -5.98 10.12
C ALA A 90 -15.62 -6.04 11.33
N THR A 91 -14.59 -6.90 11.30
CA THR A 91 -13.58 -6.97 12.36
C THR A 91 -12.84 -5.66 12.60
N TYR A 92 -12.49 -4.93 11.54
CA TYR A 92 -11.79 -3.64 11.66
C TYR A 92 -12.72 -2.57 12.21
N TRP A 93 -13.99 -2.56 11.78
CA TRP A 93 -15.02 -1.67 12.32
C TRP A 93 -15.23 -1.92 13.81
N GLN A 94 -15.45 -3.16 14.23
CA GLN A 94 -15.67 -3.48 15.65
C GLN A 94 -14.46 -3.07 16.52
N ARG A 95 -13.24 -3.34 16.03
CA ARG A 95 -12.01 -3.12 16.78
C ARG A 95 -11.68 -1.63 16.97
N TRP A 96 -11.79 -0.84 15.92
CA TRP A 96 -11.23 0.51 15.88
C TRP A 96 -12.26 1.63 15.95
N THR A 97 -13.52 1.35 15.65
CA THR A 97 -14.60 2.35 15.58
C THR A 97 -15.60 2.18 16.70
N ASP A 98 -16.36 3.23 17.02
CA ASP A 98 -17.47 3.18 17.97
C ASP A 98 -18.76 2.54 17.38
N VAL A 99 -18.70 1.97 16.19
CA VAL A 99 -19.84 1.36 15.50
C VAL A 99 -20.22 0.02 16.14
N THR A 100 -21.50 -0.12 16.50
CA THR A 100 -22.09 -1.37 17.02
C THR A 100 -23.11 -2.00 16.09
N GLU A 101 -23.55 -1.25 15.06
CA GLU A 101 -24.57 -1.66 14.11
C GLU A 101 -24.35 -0.98 12.75
N LEU A 102 -24.61 -1.73 11.68
CA LEU A 102 -24.60 -1.31 10.30
C LEU A 102 -26.00 -1.47 9.72
N GLU A 103 -26.30 -0.72 8.66
CA GLU A 103 -27.45 -0.98 7.79
C GLU A 103 -26.92 -1.26 6.38
N VAL A 104 -27.47 -2.29 5.75
CA VAL A 104 -27.38 -2.45 4.29
C VAL A 104 -28.74 -2.18 3.67
N SER A 105 -28.77 -1.22 2.76
CA SER A 105 -29.94 -0.89 1.94
C SER A 105 -29.68 -1.23 0.48
N LEU A 106 -30.70 -1.66 -0.25
CA LEU A 106 -30.61 -1.96 -1.68
C LEU A 106 -31.99 -1.84 -2.34
N VAL A 107 -32.01 -1.64 -3.66
CA VAL A 107 -33.22 -1.66 -4.48
C VAL A 107 -33.28 -2.97 -5.25
N VAL A 108 -34.44 -3.63 -5.21
CA VAL A 108 -34.65 -4.93 -5.85
C VAL A 108 -35.85 -4.91 -6.81
N SER A 109 -35.71 -5.61 -7.93
CA SER A 109 -36.81 -5.88 -8.86
C SER A 109 -36.79 -7.35 -9.30
N GLY A 110 -37.97 -7.96 -9.45
CA GLY A 110 -38.12 -9.36 -9.82
C GLY A 110 -38.36 -10.30 -8.64
N THR A 111 -37.95 -11.55 -8.78
CA THR A 111 -38.25 -12.64 -7.84
C THR A 111 -36.99 -13.39 -7.45
N GLY A 112 -36.69 -13.45 -6.15
CA GLY A 112 -35.52 -14.12 -5.63
C GLY A 112 -35.36 -13.94 -4.12
N ARG A 113 -34.17 -14.24 -3.62
CA ARG A 113 -33.80 -14.14 -2.21
C ARG A 113 -32.56 -13.30 -2.05
N VAL A 114 -32.61 -12.36 -1.10
CA VAL A 114 -31.45 -11.60 -0.63
C VAL A 114 -31.09 -12.09 0.76
N ARG A 115 -29.81 -12.38 1.01
CA ARG A 115 -29.29 -12.69 2.34
C ARG A 115 -28.15 -11.77 2.72
N VAL A 116 -28.14 -11.36 3.98
CA VAL A 116 -26.96 -10.79 4.62
C VAL A 116 -26.23 -11.90 5.34
N MET A 117 -24.97 -12.08 4.99
CA MET A 117 -24.12 -13.15 5.48
C MET A 117 -23.01 -12.57 6.36
N ALA A 118 -22.47 -13.40 7.24
CA ALA A 118 -21.32 -13.10 8.08
C ALA A 118 -20.36 -14.28 8.15
N SER A 119 -19.09 -13.99 8.44
CA SER A 119 -18.07 -14.98 8.81
C SER A 119 -17.45 -14.61 10.15
N ASP A 120 -16.55 -15.47 10.64
CA ASP A 120 -15.71 -15.26 11.81
C ASP A 120 -14.25 -15.68 11.50
N THR A 121 -13.39 -15.70 12.52
CA THR A 121 -11.99 -16.14 12.41
C THR A 121 -11.81 -17.56 11.84
N ASN A 122 -12.81 -18.43 11.96
CA ASN A 122 -12.80 -19.79 11.41
C ASN A 122 -13.29 -19.85 9.96
N ARG A 123 -13.64 -18.70 9.36
CA ARG A 123 -14.11 -18.57 7.97
C ARG A 123 -15.46 -19.25 7.70
N ILE A 124 -16.22 -19.60 8.75
CA ILE A 124 -17.50 -20.31 8.59
C ILE A 124 -18.61 -19.31 8.29
N PRO A 125 -19.33 -19.44 7.15
CA PRO A 125 -20.41 -18.54 6.81
C PRO A 125 -21.66 -18.81 7.66
N ARG A 126 -22.36 -17.73 8.05
CA ARG A 126 -23.65 -17.77 8.73
C ARG A 126 -24.59 -16.72 8.17
N ILE A 127 -25.88 -17.04 8.13
CA ILE A 127 -26.93 -16.09 7.73
C ILE A 127 -27.23 -15.18 8.92
N VAL A 128 -27.24 -13.87 8.68
CA VAL A 128 -27.61 -12.86 9.68
C VAL A 128 -29.04 -12.39 9.49
N ALA A 129 -29.42 -12.16 8.23
CA ALA A 129 -30.74 -11.75 7.83
C ALA A 129 -31.05 -12.26 6.42
N ALA A 130 -32.33 -12.43 6.09
CA ALA A 130 -32.75 -12.85 4.77
C ALA A 130 -34.13 -12.29 4.44
N GLN A 131 -34.38 -12.04 3.16
CA GLN A 131 -35.67 -11.62 2.65
C GLN A 131 -35.96 -12.30 1.31
N ASP A 132 -37.13 -12.93 1.22
CA ASP A 132 -37.70 -13.37 -0.05
C ASP A 132 -38.45 -12.22 -0.71
N VAL A 133 -38.29 -12.11 -2.02
CA VAL A 133 -38.85 -11.06 -2.86
C VAL A 133 -39.60 -11.73 -3.99
N ILE A 134 -40.84 -11.32 -4.24
CA ILE A 134 -41.72 -11.89 -5.26
C ILE A 134 -42.26 -10.75 -6.10
N GLU A 135 -42.02 -10.80 -7.41
CA GLU A 135 -42.55 -9.85 -8.39
C GLU A 135 -42.37 -8.38 -7.96
N ALA A 136 -41.22 -8.06 -7.37
CA ALA A 136 -40.95 -6.71 -6.89
C ALA A 136 -40.70 -5.75 -8.05
N GLU A 137 -41.19 -4.52 -7.90
CA GLU A 137 -40.92 -3.41 -8.81
C GLU A 137 -40.19 -2.31 -8.05
N ALA A 138 -38.85 -2.29 -8.15
CA ALA A 138 -37.97 -1.29 -7.53
C ALA A 138 -38.24 -1.08 -6.02
N VAL A 139 -38.35 -2.18 -5.27
CA VAL A 139 -38.59 -2.17 -3.83
C VAL A 139 -37.28 -1.93 -3.07
N ALA A 140 -37.28 -0.97 -2.14
CA ALA A 140 -36.16 -0.77 -1.24
C ALA A 140 -36.21 -1.76 -0.06
N LEU A 141 -35.14 -2.53 0.12
CA LEU A 141 -34.92 -3.39 1.28
C LEU A 141 -33.87 -2.77 2.20
N ARG A 142 -34.07 -2.91 3.51
CA ARG A 142 -33.11 -2.50 4.55
C ARG A 142 -32.91 -3.61 5.57
N PHE A 143 -31.67 -3.87 5.93
CA PHE A 143 -31.28 -4.83 6.96
C PHE A 143 -30.42 -4.14 8.01
N GLU A 144 -30.85 -4.18 9.27
CA GLU A 144 -30.05 -3.77 10.43
C GLU A 144 -29.19 -4.95 10.92
N VAL A 145 -27.89 -4.72 11.06
CA VAL A 145 -26.89 -5.78 11.29
C VAL A 145 -25.95 -5.40 12.41
N ARG A 146 -25.94 -6.20 13.45
CA ARG A 146 -25.05 -6.04 14.62
C ARG A 146 -23.58 -6.27 14.26
N VAL A 147 -22.71 -5.42 14.81
CA VAL A 147 -21.23 -5.53 14.73
C VAL A 147 -20.70 -5.91 16.11
N ASP A 148 -21.00 -7.13 16.55
CA ASP A 148 -20.72 -7.60 17.92
C ASP A 148 -19.92 -8.91 18.01
N ARG A 149 -19.84 -9.69 16.93
CA ARG A 149 -19.17 -11.01 16.88
C ARG A 149 -18.03 -11.06 15.86
N PHE A 150 -17.19 -10.04 15.83
CA PHE A 150 -16.08 -9.88 14.88
C PHE A 150 -14.74 -9.46 15.53
N THR A 151 -14.55 -9.67 16.84
CA THR A 151 -13.38 -9.16 17.59
C THR A 151 -12.03 -9.54 16.97
N ASP A 152 -11.90 -10.79 16.52
CA ASP A 152 -10.64 -11.35 15.99
C ASP A 152 -10.69 -11.67 14.49
N GLY A 153 -11.85 -11.51 13.87
CA GLY A 153 -12.00 -11.74 12.45
C GLY A 153 -13.44 -11.74 11.96
N GLY A 154 -13.59 -11.83 10.64
CA GLY A 154 -14.86 -11.92 9.96
C GLY A 154 -15.28 -10.64 9.25
N GLY A 155 -16.25 -10.80 8.36
CA GLY A 155 -16.86 -9.72 7.61
C GLY A 155 -18.32 -10.00 7.27
N LEU A 156 -18.94 -9.03 6.62
CA LEU A 156 -20.35 -9.04 6.20
C LEU A 156 -20.43 -8.91 4.68
N TRP A 157 -21.33 -9.64 4.04
CA TRP A 157 -21.55 -9.58 2.59
C TRP A 157 -22.99 -9.92 2.22
N LEU A 158 -23.33 -9.77 0.94
CA LEU A 158 -24.62 -10.16 0.38
C LEU A 158 -24.51 -11.44 -0.42
N GLU A 159 -25.54 -12.29 -0.31
CA GLU A 159 -25.82 -13.37 -1.25
C GLU A 159 -27.16 -13.11 -1.93
N LEU A 160 -27.16 -13.24 -3.25
CA LEU A 160 -28.33 -13.10 -4.12
C LEU A 160 -28.61 -14.45 -4.77
N GLY A 161 -29.84 -14.94 -4.67
CA GLY A 161 -30.23 -16.22 -5.25
C GLY A 161 -31.58 -16.15 -5.94
N THR A 162 -31.70 -16.89 -7.03
CA THR A 162 -32.93 -16.98 -7.83
C THR A 162 -33.37 -18.43 -7.98
N GLY A 163 -34.68 -18.62 -8.12
CA GLY A 163 -35.26 -19.85 -8.67
C GLY A 163 -35.57 -19.63 -10.15
N ALA A 164 -36.81 -19.93 -10.57
CA ALA A 164 -37.23 -19.74 -11.96
C ALA A 164 -37.32 -18.26 -12.43
N GLY A 165 -37.33 -17.29 -11.51
CA GLY A 165 -37.36 -15.86 -11.83
C GLY A 165 -35.96 -15.24 -11.94
N GLU A 166 -35.90 -13.99 -12.36
CA GLU A 166 -34.68 -13.17 -12.29
C GLU A 166 -34.77 -12.14 -11.16
N LEU A 167 -33.62 -11.69 -10.66
CA LEU A 167 -33.53 -10.68 -9.62
C LEU A 167 -32.53 -9.60 -10.02
N ALA A 168 -33.01 -8.38 -10.25
CA ALA A 168 -32.18 -7.20 -10.42
C ALA A 168 -31.96 -6.54 -9.05
N VAL A 169 -30.70 -6.19 -8.77
CA VAL A 169 -30.27 -5.51 -7.54
C VAL A 169 -29.41 -4.30 -7.89
N SER A 170 -29.73 -3.14 -7.33
CA SER A 170 -28.96 -1.91 -7.50
C SER A 170 -28.94 -1.09 -6.20
N GLU A 171 -28.20 0.02 -6.20
CA GLU A 171 -28.15 0.98 -5.09
C GLU A 171 -27.80 0.33 -3.74
N VAL A 172 -26.92 -0.68 -3.76
CA VAL A 172 -26.45 -1.34 -2.54
C VAL A 172 -25.59 -0.36 -1.75
N ARG A 173 -25.98 -0.08 -0.51
CA ARG A 173 -25.31 0.89 0.37
C ARG A 173 -25.15 0.31 1.76
N TRP A 174 -23.91 0.23 2.23
CA TRP A 174 -23.56 -0.05 3.61
C TRP A 174 -23.35 1.27 4.33
N SER A 175 -24.03 1.46 5.45
CA SER A 175 -24.00 2.72 6.18
C SER A 175 -24.12 2.53 7.68
N VAL A 176 -23.70 3.55 8.44
CA VAL A 176 -23.82 3.61 9.89
C VAL A 176 -24.64 4.83 10.31
N ALA A 177 -25.17 4.80 11.53
CA ALA A 177 -25.78 5.99 12.11
C ALA A 177 -24.76 7.14 12.16
N ARG A 178 -25.18 8.32 11.72
CA ARG A 178 -24.36 9.54 11.83
C ARG A 178 -24.43 10.06 13.26
N THR A 179 -23.30 10.15 13.93
CA THR A 179 -23.20 10.68 15.30
C THR A 179 -22.73 12.14 15.33
N ALA A 180 -22.03 12.57 14.28
CA ALA A 180 -21.53 13.93 14.10
C ALA A 180 -21.43 14.27 12.61
N ARG A 181 -21.24 15.56 12.29
CA ARG A 181 -20.92 15.98 10.93
C ARG A 181 -19.53 15.41 10.56
N PRO A 182 -19.38 14.71 9.42
CA PRO A 182 -18.09 14.22 8.99
C PRO A 182 -17.07 15.35 8.83
N ARG A 183 -15.84 15.10 9.28
CA ARG A 183 -14.70 15.99 9.03
C ARG A 183 -14.49 16.09 7.51
N PRO A 184 -14.23 17.29 6.99
CA PRO A 184 -13.79 17.43 5.61
C PRO A 184 -12.49 16.64 5.38
N ALA A 185 -12.30 16.15 4.17
CA ALA A 185 -11.05 15.53 3.76
C ALA A 185 -10.52 16.19 2.48
N SER A 186 -9.21 16.37 2.38
CA SER A 186 -8.55 16.90 1.18
C SER A 186 -7.61 15.84 0.62
N MET A 187 -7.67 15.61 -0.69
CA MET A 187 -6.79 14.67 -1.37
C MET A 187 -5.52 15.40 -1.84
N VAL A 188 -4.36 14.78 -1.71
CA VAL A 188 -3.07 15.31 -2.14
C VAL A 188 -2.42 14.30 -3.08
N ILE A 189 -2.20 14.73 -4.33
CA ILE A 189 -1.44 14.01 -5.34
C ILE A 189 -0.11 14.72 -5.53
N CYS A 190 0.98 13.97 -5.41
CA CYS A 190 2.32 14.43 -5.77
C CYS A 190 2.68 13.90 -7.16
N THR A 191 3.13 14.76 -8.09
CA THR A 191 3.52 14.32 -9.44
C THR A 191 4.88 14.87 -9.89
N PHE A 192 5.59 14.07 -10.68
CA PHE A 192 6.86 14.45 -11.32
C PHE A 192 6.99 13.84 -12.71
N ASN A 193 6.70 14.62 -13.75
CA ASN A 193 6.81 14.21 -15.17
C ASN A 193 5.99 12.96 -15.54
N ARG A 194 4.89 12.68 -14.82
CA ARG A 194 3.94 11.60 -15.09
C ARG A 194 2.58 12.17 -15.45
N VAL A 195 2.59 13.04 -16.46
CA VAL A 195 1.46 13.92 -16.73
C VAL A 195 0.19 13.15 -17.05
N ASP A 196 0.28 12.14 -17.92
CA ASP A 196 -0.90 11.36 -18.33
C ASP A 196 -1.44 10.48 -17.21
N ASP A 197 -0.57 9.92 -16.39
CA ASP A 197 -0.95 9.13 -15.21
C ASP A 197 -1.74 10.01 -14.22
N CYS A 198 -1.21 11.18 -13.88
CA CYS A 198 -1.89 12.15 -13.01
C CYS A 198 -3.26 12.55 -13.56
N LEU A 199 -3.37 12.83 -14.87
CA LEU A 199 -4.64 13.17 -15.51
C LEU A 199 -5.63 12.01 -15.48
N ASN A 200 -5.17 10.77 -15.68
CA ASN A 200 -6.03 9.59 -15.61
C ASN A 200 -6.59 9.39 -14.20
N THR A 201 -5.78 9.61 -13.15
CA THR A 201 -6.22 9.56 -11.75
C THR A 201 -7.28 10.63 -11.46
N LEU A 202 -7.07 11.86 -11.92
CA LEU A 202 -8.05 12.95 -11.78
C LEU A 202 -9.35 12.65 -12.56
N GLU A 203 -9.26 12.12 -13.78
CA GLU A 203 -10.43 11.74 -14.56
C GLU A 203 -11.23 10.63 -13.89
N ALA A 204 -10.56 9.60 -13.36
CA ALA A 204 -11.20 8.51 -12.63
C ALA A 204 -11.99 9.03 -11.43
N LEU A 205 -11.43 9.98 -10.68
CA LEU A 205 -12.13 10.63 -9.57
C LEU A 205 -13.31 11.49 -10.07
N ALA A 206 -13.10 12.32 -11.10
CA ALA A 206 -14.16 13.17 -11.64
C ALA A 206 -15.33 12.38 -12.23
N ASN A 207 -15.08 11.14 -12.69
CA ASN A 207 -16.09 10.20 -13.19
C ASN A 207 -16.95 9.57 -12.09
N ASP A 208 -16.61 9.77 -10.81
CA ASP A 208 -17.39 9.30 -9.67
C ASP A 208 -17.79 10.49 -8.77
N PRO A 209 -18.94 11.15 -9.06
CA PRO A 209 -19.37 12.34 -8.32
C PRO A 209 -19.56 12.13 -6.82
N GLU A 210 -19.93 10.92 -6.37
CA GLU A 210 -20.14 10.64 -4.95
C GLU A 210 -18.82 10.48 -4.21
N ALA A 211 -17.83 9.82 -4.82
CA ALA A 211 -16.47 9.78 -4.28
C ALA A 211 -15.82 11.18 -4.29
N LEU A 212 -16.02 11.96 -5.36
CA LEU A 212 -15.54 13.34 -5.43
C LEU A 212 -16.17 14.22 -4.34
N ALA A 213 -17.44 14.03 -4.02
CA ALA A 213 -18.13 14.76 -2.95
C ALA A 213 -17.63 14.41 -1.54
N ALA A 214 -16.93 13.27 -1.36
CA ALA A 214 -16.28 12.93 -0.10
C ALA A 214 -15.00 13.75 0.13
N ILE A 215 -14.47 14.40 -0.91
CA ILE A 215 -13.28 15.25 -0.86
C ILE A 215 -13.71 16.71 -0.96
N ARG A 216 -13.08 17.58 -0.17
CA ARG A 216 -13.32 19.03 -0.19
C ARG A 216 -12.42 19.75 -1.16
N THR A 217 -11.14 19.34 -1.23
CA THR A 217 -10.13 19.94 -2.09
C THR A 217 -9.18 18.86 -2.58
N VAL A 218 -8.81 18.94 -3.85
CA VAL A 218 -7.80 18.09 -4.48
C VAL A 218 -6.58 18.96 -4.75
N TYR A 219 -5.49 18.71 -4.05
CA TYR A 219 -4.21 19.34 -4.28
C TYR A 219 -3.39 18.47 -5.24
N VAL A 220 -2.95 19.06 -6.35
CA VAL A 220 -1.95 18.44 -7.24
C VAL A 220 -0.66 19.22 -7.09
N VAL A 221 0.32 18.62 -6.42
CA VAL A 221 1.65 19.18 -6.21
C VAL A 221 2.57 18.67 -7.31
N ASP A 222 2.74 19.50 -8.33
CA ASP A 222 3.56 19.18 -9.50
C ASP A 222 4.99 19.71 -9.32
N GLN A 223 5.92 18.77 -9.32
CA GLN A 223 7.34 18.96 -9.11
C GLN A 223 8.15 18.81 -10.41
N GLY A 224 7.48 18.51 -11.52
CA GLY A 224 8.05 18.12 -12.80
C GLY A 224 8.52 19.29 -13.66
N SER A 225 9.47 19.01 -14.56
CA SER A 225 9.84 19.91 -15.66
C SER A 225 8.83 19.88 -16.83
N ASP A 226 8.03 18.82 -16.92
CA ASP A 226 6.91 18.65 -17.86
C ASP A 226 5.59 18.79 -17.07
N PRO A 227 5.00 20.01 -17.02
CA PRO A 227 3.85 20.28 -16.16
C PRO A 227 2.59 19.54 -16.60
N VAL A 228 1.73 19.18 -15.64
CA VAL A 228 0.41 18.62 -15.93
C VAL A 228 -0.44 19.58 -16.78
N GLU A 229 -0.41 20.88 -16.45
CA GLU A 229 -1.13 21.93 -17.19
C GLU A 229 -0.67 22.12 -18.63
N SER A 230 0.47 21.53 -19.03
CA SER A 230 0.96 21.61 -20.41
C SER A 230 0.13 20.78 -21.40
N ARG A 231 -0.70 19.84 -20.93
CA ARG A 231 -1.54 19.01 -21.81
C ARG A 231 -2.88 19.69 -22.07
N PRO A 232 -3.38 19.69 -23.31
CA PRO A 232 -4.72 20.21 -23.64
C PRO A 232 -5.85 19.59 -22.80
N ARG A 233 -5.69 18.33 -22.40
CA ARG A 233 -6.66 17.58 -21.59
C ARG A 233 -6.83 18.15 -20.17
N PHE A 234 -5.83 18.85 -19.65
CA PHE A 234 -5.89 19.41 -18.29
C PHE A 234 -7.04 20.39 -18.11
N GLU A 235 -7.29 21.29 -19.07
CA GLU A 235 -8.37 22.28 -18.96
C GLU A 235 -9.75 21.61 -18.79
N THR A 236 -10.03 20.60 -19.62
CA THR A 236 -11.28 19.82 -19.55
C THR A 236 -11.41 19.08 -18.23
N VAL A 237 -10.33 18.48 -17.73
CA VAL A 237 -10.33 17.75 -16.45
C VAL A 237 -10.52 18.72 -15.28
N ALA A 238 -9.73 19.79 -15.23
CA ALA A 238 -9.79 20.81 -14.18
C ALA A 238 -11.18 21.46 -14.10
N ALA A 239 -11.83 21.74 -15.23
CA ALA A 239 -13.18 22.30 -15.27
C ALA A 239 -14.23 21.43 -14.56
N ARG A 240 -14.02 20.11 -14.46
CA ARG A 240 -14.93 19.19 -13.74
C ARG A 240 -14.80 19.30 -12.22
N PHE A 241 -13.65 19.75 -11.73
CA PHE A 241 -13.43 20.02 -10.31
C PHE A 241 -13.80 21.46 -9.94
N GLY A 242 -13.63 22.41 -10.87
CA GLY A 242 -13.80 23.84 -10.58
C GLY A 242 -12.88 24.28 -9.45
N ASP A 243 -13.44 25.00 -8.47
CA ASP A 243 -12.70 25.51 -7.30
C ASP A 243 -12.19 24.40 -6.35
N GLN A 244 -12.61 23.15 -6.56
CA GLN A 244 -12.14 22.01 -5.76
C GLN A 244 -10.70 21.61 -6.09
N LEU A 245 -10.19 21.92 -7.29
CA LEU A 245 -8.82 21.57 -7.70
C LEU A 245 -7.87 22.73 -7.43
N VAL A 246 -6.84 22.46 -6.62
CA VAL A 246 -5.73 23.38 -6.36
C VAL A 246 -4.46 22.79 -6.97
N TYR A 247 -4.01 23.38 -8.07
CA TYR A 247 -2.79 22.98 -8.77
C TYR A 247 -1.60 23.83 -8.30
N LEU A 248 -0.58 23.18 -7.75
CA LEU A 248 0.60 23.81 -7.17
C LEU A 248 1.86 23.39 -7.91
N ARG A 249 2.70 24.36 -8.26
CA ARG A 249 4.03 24.12 -8.85
C ARG A 249 5.09 24.35 -7.78
N GLN A 250 6.05 23.42 -7.67
CA GLN A 250 7.22 23.59 -6.80
C GLN A 250 8.49 22.92 -7.36
N PRO A 251 9.68 23.24 -6.82
CA PRO A 251 10.90 22.47 -7.11
C PRO A 251 10.78 21.01 -6.68
N ASN A 252 11.59 20.13 -7.29
CA ASN A 252 11.59 18.71 -6.95
C ASN A 252 12.23 18.45 -5.58
N LEU A 253 11.38 18.19 -4.59
CA LEU A 253 11.72 17.76 -3.23
C LEU A 253 11.36 16.28 -3.01
N GLY A 254 11.09 15.53 -4.09
CA GLY A 254 10.73 14.13 -4.08
C GLY A 254 9.36 13.85 -3.46
N GLY A 255 9.05 12.57 -3.20
CA GLY A 255 7.74 12.12 -2.71
C GLY A 255 7.38 12.76 -1.38
N ALA A 256 8.27 12.67 -0.39
CA ALA A 256 8.12 13.29 0.92
C ALA A 256 7.82 14.80 0.82
N GLY A 257 8.56 15.54 -0.01
CA GLY A 257 8.36 16.96 -0.18
C GLY A 257 7.06 17.33 -0.87
N GLY A 258 6.59 16.52 -1.82
CA GLY A 258 5.33 16.72 -2.53
C GLY A 258 4.11 16.42 -1.66
N PHE A 259 4.07 15.26 -1.00
CA PHE A 259 2.99 14.92 -0.06
C PHE A 259 2.92 15.88 1.12
N THR A 260 4.09 16.23 1.69
CA THR A 260 4.13 17.19 2.79
C THR A 260 3.68 18.57 2.35
N ARG A 261 3.79 18.94 1.06
CA ARG A 261 3.31 20.23 0.59
C ARG A 261 1.79 20.29 0.69
N GLY A 262 1.08 19.29 0.18
CA GLY A 262 -0.37 19.26 0.33
C GLY A 262 -0.80 19.20 1.81
N LEU A 263 -0.09 18.43 2.64
CA LEU A 263 -0.33 18.43 4.10
C LEU A 263 -0.11 19.81 4.73
N PHE A 264 0.89 20.56 4.28
CA PHE A 264 1.23 21.90 4.74
C PHE A 264 0.11 22.90 4.43
N GLU A 265 -0.44 22.84 3.21
CA GLU A 265 -1.56 23.68 2.77
C GLU A 265 -2.84 23.34 3.55
N VAL A 266 -3.16 22.05 3.73
CA VAL A 266 -4.35 21.62 4.46
C VAL A 266 -4.26 21.99 5.94
N ALA A 267 -3.19 21.59 6.62
CA ALA A 267 -3.05 21.77 8.06
C ALA A 267 -2.79 23.24 8.49
N GLY A 268 -2.41 24.11 7.55
CA GLY A 268 -2.15 25.54 7.81
C GLY A 268 -3.19 26.50 7.27
N GLY A 269 -4.01 26.05 6.32
CA GLY A 269 -5.00 26.89 5.67
C GLY A 269 -6.32 27.01 6.44
N PRO A 270 -7.37 27.52 5.78
CA PRO A 270 -8.73 27.59 6.31
C PRO A 270 -9.31 26.25 6.78
N ASP A 271 -8.71 25.15 6.32
CA ASP A 271 -9.15 23.77 6.53
C ASP A 271 -8.22 23.00 7.49
N ALA A 272 -7.61 23.68 8.47
CA ALA A 272 -6.66 23.09 9.42
C ALA A 272 -7.20 21.89 10.25
N ASP A 273 -8.52 21.66 10.25
CA ASP A 273 -9.20 20.53 10.88
C ASP A 273 -9.59 19.41 9.90
N ALA A 274 -9.27 19.54 8.61
CA ALA A 274 -9.56 18.54 7.60
C ALA A 274 -8.55 17.37 7.63
N ASP A 275 -9.06 16.18 7.35
CA ASP A 275 -8.24 14.99 7.12
C ASP A 275 -7.49 15.15 5.78
N THR A 276 -6.28 14.62 5.68
CA THR A 276 -5.51 14.63 4.43
C THR A 276 -5.37 13.22 3.87
N VAL A 277 -5.79 12.98 2.64
CA VAL A 277 -5.62 11.70 1.93
C VAL A 277 -4.48 11.84 0.93
N PHE A 278 -3.35 11.21 1.20
CA PHE A 278 -2.27 11.05 0.22
C PHE A 278 -2.67 10.02 -0.84
N MET A 279 -2.34 10.31 -2.10
CA MET A 279 -2.58 9.46 -3.26
C MET A 279 -1.43 9.60 -4.26
N ASP A 280 -0.90 8.48 -4.76
CA ASP A 280 0.11 8.51 -5.85
C ASP A 280 -0.53 8.95 -7.18
N ASP A 281 0.26 9.48 -8.11
CA ASP A 281 -0.21 9.94 -9.41
C ASP A 281 -0.38 8.82 -10.44
N ASP A 282 0.39 7.73 -10.31
CA ASP A 282 0.42 6.56 -11.19
C ASP A 282 -0.36 5.35 -10.67
N VAL A 283 -1.55 5.63 -10.14
CA VAL A 283 -2.51 4.62 -9.73
C VAL A 283 -3.64 4.44 -10.75
N LEU A 284 -4.13 3.22 -10.89
CA LEU A 284 -5.50 3.02 -11.34
C LEU A 284 -6.41 3.13 -10.11
N LEU A 285 -7.14 4.25 -10.03
CA LEU A 285 -7.96 4.60 -8.89
C LEU A 285 -9.28 3.82 -8.87
N GLU A 286 -9.58 3.18 -7.75
CA GLU A 286 -10.95 2.79 -7.35
C GLU A 286 -11.52 3.92 -6.48
N PRO A 287 -12.38 4.82 -7.00
CA PRO A 287 -12.84 6.00 -6.26
C PRO A 287 -13.54 5.65 -4.93
N GLU A 288 -14.09 4.44 -4.82
CA GLU A 288 -14.68 3.93 -3.59
C GLU A 288 -13.73 3.97 -2.38
N ILE A 289 -12.41 3.93 -2.61
CA ILE A 289 -11.41 4.05 -1.55
C ILE A 289 -11.59 5.32 -0.71
N LEU A 290 -11.97 6.44 -1.33
CA LEU A 290 -12.09 7.73 -0.64
C LEU A 290 -13.28 7.71 0.32
N ILE A 291 -14.40 7.08 -0.07
CA ILE A 291 -15.56 6.89 0.80
C ILE A 291 -15.17 6.01 1.99
N ARG A 292 -14.51 4.87 1.73
CA ARG A 292 -14.13 3.91 2.80
C ARG A 292 -13.17 4.52 3.81
N LEU A 293 -12.10 5.17 3.36
CA LEU A 293 -11.09 5.76 4.24
C LEU A 293 -11.68 6.90 5.09
N THR A 294 -12.39 7.84 4.45
CA THR A 294 -12.97 9.00 5.15
C THR A 294 -14.07 8.58 6.13
N ALA A 295 -14.95 7.66 5.74
CA ALA A 295 -16.00 7.17 6.62
C ALA A 295 -15.43 6.39 7.80
N PHE A 296 -14.42 5.53 7.57
CA PHE A 296 -13.75 4.80 8.65
C PHE A 296 -13.09 5.78 9.64
N ALA A 297 -12.29 6.72 9.15
CA ALA A 297 -11.60 7.72 9.97
C ALA A 297 -12.57 8.50 10.87
N ASN A 298 -13.72 8.91 10.33
CA ASN A 298 -14.77 9.63 11.07
C ASN A 298 -15.47 8.83 12.18
N ARG A 299 -15.31 7.49 12.20
CA ARG A 299 -15.90 6.63 13.24
C ARG A 299 -14.83 6.03 14.17
N THR A 300 -13.55 6.28 13.93
CA THR A 300 -12.48 5.79 14.82
C THR A 300 -12.66 6.29 16.26
N ARG A 301 -12.46 5.42 17.25
CA ARG A 301 -12.59 5.79 18.69
C ARG A 301 -11.53 6.79 19.12
N ASN A 302 -10.36 6.73 18.49
CA ASN A 302 -9.24 7.65 18.68
C ASN A 302 -8.66 7.98 17.30
N PRO A 303 -8.14 9.21 17.08
CA PRO A 303 -7.46 9.55 15.83
C PRO A 303 -6.35 8.54 15.52
N MET A 304 -6.36 8.04 14.28
CA MET A 304 -5.41 7.05 13.79
C MET A 304 -5.14 7.26 12.30
N ILE A 305 -4.00 6.77 11.82
CA ILE A 305 -3.66 6.80 10.39
C ILE A 305 -4.43 5.67 9.70
N VAL A 306 -5.15 5.97 8.62
CA VAL A 306 -6.00 5.03 7.89
C VAL A 306 -5.47 4.85 6.48
N GLY A 307 -4.77 3.76 6.25
CA GLY A 307 -4.17 3.40 4.97
C GLY A 307 -5.09 2.56 4.10
N GLY A 308 -5.01 2.78 2.79
CA GLY A 308 -5.50 1.85 1.79
C GLY A 308 -4.45 0.78 1.47
N GLN A 309 -4.91 -0.40 1.08
CA GLN A 309 -4.07 -1.46 0.55
C GLN A 309 -3.67 -1.20 -0.91
N MET A 310 -2.68 -1.95 -1.39
CA MET A 310 -2.21 -1.85 -2.76
C MET A 310 -2.43 -3.17 -3.51
N LEU A 311 -3.14 -3.11 -4.62
CA LEU A 311 -3.20 -4.18 -5.61
C LEU A 311 -2.15 -3.93 -6.71
N ASN A 312 -1.68 -4.99 -7.34
CA ASN A 312 -0.68 -4.91 -8.41
C ASN A 312 -1.34 -4.47 -9.73
N LEU A 313 -0.83 -3.42 -10.37
CA LEU A 313 -1.40 -2.86 -11.60
C LEU A 313 -1.33 -3.82 -12.80
N LEU A 314 -0.22 -4.56 -12.97
CA LEU A 314 -0.06 -5.53 -14.05
C LEU A 314 -0.79 -6.84 -13.76
N HIS A 315 -0.96 -7.18 -12.48
CA HIS A 315 -1.64 -8.38 -12.02
C HIS A 315 -2.81 -7.99 -11.09
N PRO A 316 -3.92 -7.43 -11.64
CA PRO A 316 -4.94 -6.72 -10.87
C PRO A 316 -5.67 -7.55 -9.81
N SER A 317 -5.59 -8.87 -9.88
CA SER A 317 -6.14 -9.78 -8.88
C SER A 317 -5.18 -10.10 -7.72
N ARG A 318 -3.97 -9.51 -7.69
CA ARG A 318 -2.96 -9.75 -6.65
C ARG A 318 -2.90 -8.58 -5.66
N LEU A 319 -3.10 -8.90 -4.40
CA LEU A 319 -2.82 -8.01 -3.27
C LEU A 319 -1.33 -8.01 -2.97
N HIS A 320 -0.70 -6.84 -2.95
CA HIS A 320 0.72 -6.71 -2.63
C HIS A 320 1.00 -7.18 -1.20
N ILE A 321 0.34 -6.56 -0.23
CA ILE A 321 0.49 -6.87 1.20
C ILE A 321 -0.74 -6.34 1.95
N SER A 322 -1.18 -7.07 2.97
CA SER A 322 -2.33 -6.68 3.81
C SER A 322 -1.96 -5.88 5.06
N ALA A 323 -0.76 -6.13 5.61
CA ALA A 323 -0.20 -5.43 6.75
C ALA A 323 1.32 -5.60 6.75
N GLU A 324 2.04 -4.53 7.05
CA GLU A 324 3.49 -4.48 6.93
C GLU A 324 4.16 -3.86 8.16
N TYR A 325 5.40 -4.29 8.39
CA TYR A 325 6.30 -3.75 9.39
C TYR A 325 7.71 -3.56 8.81
N ALA A 326 8.55 -2.88 9.56
CA ALA A 326 9.95 -2.66 9.22
C ALA A 326 10.88 -3.21 10.30
N VAL A 327 12.12 -3.50 9.91
CA VAL A 327 13.22 -3.78 10.84
C VAL A 327 14.32 -2.78 10.54
N PRO A 328 14.25 -1.55 11.10
CA PRO A 328 15.16 -0.46 10.73
C PRO A 328 16.63 -0.81 10.88
N GLU A 329 17.04 -1.47 11.97
CA GLU A 329 18.45 -1.87 12.18
C GLU A 329 18.96 -2.91 11.17
N LYS A 330 18.05 -3.62 10.49
CA LYS A 330 18.37 -4.55 9.39
C LYS A 330 18.13 -3.93 8.01
N LEU A 331 17.71 -2.66 7.94
CA LEU A 331 17.46 -1.92 6.71
C LEU A 331 16.39 -2.64 5.85
N LEU A 332 15.37 -3.19 6.50
CA LEU A 332 14.25 -3.87 5.86
C LEU A 332 12.97 -3.08 6.13
N ALA A 333 12.23 -2.77 5.07
CA ALA A 333 10.86 -2.28 5.11
C ALA A 333 9.97 -3.28 4.33
N GLY A 334 8.65 -3.10 4.38
CA GLY A 334 7.69 -3.94 3.67
C GLY A 334 7.71 -5.40 4.07
N GLN A 335 8.01 -5.69 5.35
CA GLN A 335 8.00 -7.06 5.84
C GLN A 335 6.55 -7.46 6.16
N PRO A 336 6.06 -8.63 5.69
CA PRO A 336 4.70 -9.06 5.97
C PRO A 336 4.54 -9.41 7.45
N VAL A 337 3.52 -8.83 8.08
CA VAL A 337 3.11 -9.21 9.44
C VAL A 337 2.67 -10.68 9.43
N GLU A 338 2.92 -11.39 10.53
CA GLU A 338 2.45 -12.76 10.73
C GLU A 338 0.93 -12.85 10.55
N ASP A 339 0.44 -13.93 9.93
CA ASP A 339 -0.95 -14.11 9.48
C ASP A 339 -1.49 -13.07 8.46
N GLY A 340 -0.65 -12.11 8.05
CA GLY A 340 -0.95 -11.18 6.96
C GLY A 340 -0.82 -11.85 5.59
N MET A 341 -1.67 -11.45 4.65
CA MET A 341 -1.52 -11.76 3.24
C MET A 341 -0.36 -10.97 2.62
N HIS A 342 0.41 -11.63 1.75
CA HIS A 342 1.50 -11.07 0.96
C HIS A 342 1.54 -11.71 -0.42
N ASP A 343 1.58 -10.88 -1.47
CA ASP A 343 1.47 -11.29 -2.88
C ASP A 343 0.36 -12.32 -3.12
N ALA A 344 -0.81 -12.01 -2.56
CA ALA A 344 -1.95 -12.91 -2.46
C ALA A 344 -2.85 -12.81 -3.69
N MET A 345 -3.14 -13.94 -4.34
CA MET A 345 -4.13 -14.02 -5.42
C MET A 345 -5.54 -13.98 -4.81
N LEU A 346 -6.24 -12.86 -4.96
CA LEU A 346 -7.57 -12.62 -4.35
C LEU A 346 -8.70 -13.38 -5.03
N LEU A 347 -8.52 -13.75 -6.31
CA LEU A 347 -9.44 -14.60 -7.06
C LEU A 347 -9.13 -16.09 -6.91
N GLY A 348 -8.17 -16.43 -6.04
CA GLY A 348 -7.82 -17.80 -5.71
C GLY A 348 -8.71 -18.36 -4.61
N VAL A 349 -8.55 -19.66 -4.37
CA VAL A 349 -9.04 -20.34 -3.18
C VAL A 349 -7.85 -20.80 -2.34
N ASP A 350 -8.06 -20.92 -1.03
CA ASP A 350 -7.09 -21.51 -0.11
C ASP A 350 -7.04 -23.05 -0.21
N GLU A 351 -6.23 -23.68 0.64
CA GLU A 351 -6.07 -25.14 0.67
C GLU A 351 -7.38 -25.87 1.07
N GLU A 352 -8.29 -25.18 1.76
CA GLU A 352 -9.62 -25.66 2.13
C GLU A 352 -10.68 -25.39 1.05
N GLY A 353 -10.31 -24.75 -0.06
CA GLY A 353 -11.21 -24.39 -1.15
C GLY A 353 -12.10 -23.19 -0.86
N LEU A 354 -11.79 -22.40 0.18
CA LEU A 354 -12.50 -21.18 0.53
C LEU A 354 -11.90 -19.96 -0.20
N PRO A 355 -12.70 -18.89 -0.44
CA PRO A 355 -12.20 -17.68 -1.08
C PRO A 355 -11.02 -17.06 -0.33
N HIS A 356 -10.04 -16.55 -1.06
CA HIS A 356 -8.85 -15.93 -0.48
C HIS A 356 -9.13 -14.48 -0.04
N VAL A 357 -9.82 -14.33 1.10
CA VAL A 357 -10.27 -13.06 1.68
C VAL A 357 -9.70 -12.82 3.09
N VAL A 358 -9.57 -11.55 3.49
CA VAL A 358 -9.04 -11.16 4.81
C VAL A 358 -10.07 -11.46 5.90
N GLU A 359 -9.96 -12.64 6.51
CA GLU A 359 -10.78 -13.07 7.64
C GLU A 359 -10.19 -12.64 8.97
N ARG A 360 -8.89 -12.82 9.18
CA ARG A 360 -8.23 -12.41 10.43
C ARG A 360 -7.89 -10.92 10.40
N ARG A 361 -8.08 -10.26 11.54
CA ARG A 361 -7.55 -8.92 11.74
C ARG A 361 -6.04 -8.99 11.93
N VAL A 362 -5.30 -8.21 11.16
CA VAL A 362 -3.86 -8.02 11.31
C VAL A 362 -3.58 -6.54 11.51
N ASP A 363 -2.69 -6.23 12.45
CA ASP A 363 -2.33 -4.85 12.78
C ASP A 363 -1.03 -4.49 12.05
N THR A 364 -1.09 -3.43 11.24
CA THR A 364 0.08 -2.89 10.52
C THR A 364 0.85 -1.89 11.38
N GLU A 365 2.14 -1.71 11.13
CA GLU A 365 2.94 -0.70 11.85
C GLU A 365 3.00 0.66 11.11
N TYR A 366 2.83 0.64 9.79
CA TYR A 366 2.69 1.82 8.93
C TYR A 366 1.85 1.47 7.69
N ASN A 367 1.61 2.44 6.82
CA ASN A 367 1.03 2.19 5.49
C ASN A 367 1.73 3.08 4.47
N GLY A 368 2.03 2.53 3.30
CA GLY A 368 2.54 3.32 2.18
C GLY A 368 1.60 4.47 1.78
N TRP A 369 2.18 5.51 1.19
CA TRP A 369 1.44 6.73 0.82
C TRP A 369 0.79 6.70 -0.57
N TRP A 370 0.76 5.53 -1.23
CA TRP A 370 -0.06 5.31 -2.43
C TRP A 370 -1.53 5.63 -2.20
N ALA A 371 -2.03 5.40 -0.98
CA ALA A 371 -3.33 5.81 -0.49
C ALA A 371 -3.32 5.83 1.05
N CYS A 372 -3.26 7.01 1.68
CA CYS A 372 -3.15 7.08 3.15
C CYS A 372 -3.82 8.33 3.71
N LEU A 373 -4.81 8.14 4.59
CA LEU A 373 -5.49 9.22 5.31
C LEU A 373 -4.77 9.52 6.63
N ILE A 374 -4.33 10.76 6.78
CA ILE A 374 -3.71 11.32 7.98
C ILE A 374 -4.68 12.36 8.57
N PRO A 375 -5.23 12.11 9.77
CA PRO A 375 -6.06 13.10 10.44
C PRO A 375 -5.29 14.34 10.88
N ALA A 376 -5.94 15.51 10.89
CA ALA A 376 -5.32 16.77 11.32
C ALA A 376 -4.75 16.69 12.76
N GLU A 377 -5.39 15.93 13.65
CA GLU A 377 -4.92 15.72 15.02
C GLU A 377 -3.57 15.01 15.07
N VAL A 378 -3.28 14.13 14.11
CA VAL A 378 -1.99 13.42 14.02
C VAL A 378 -0.89 14.43 13.72
N VAL A 379 -1.07 15.29 12.72
CA VAL A 379 -0.09 16.33 12.35
C VAL A 379 0.19 17.28 13.53
N ARG A 380 -0.86 17.73 14.22
CA ARG A 380 -0.73 18.59 15.41
C ARG A 380 0.05 17.92 16.54
N ARG A 381 -0.05 16.60 16.67
CA ARG A 381 0.57 15.83 17.76
C ARG A 381 2.00 15.41 17.48
N ILE A 382 2.34 15.05 16.23
CA ILE A 382 3.66 14.49 15.89
C ILE A 382 4.41 15.27 14.80
N GLY A 383 3.91 16.44 14.38
CA GLY A 383 4.51 17.29 13.36
C GLY A 383 4.40 16.74 11.94
N TYR A 384 5.07 17.43 11.02
CA TYR A 384 5.15 17.08 9.60
C TYR A 384 6.11 15.92 9.34
N PRO A 385 5.98 15.20 8.21
CA PRO A 385 6.98 14.21 7.82
C PRO A 385 8.41 14.75 7.78
N LEU A 386 9.37 13.85 7.88
CA LEU A 386 10.78 14.23 7.75
C LEU A 386 11.09 14.71 6.33
N PRO A 387 11.96 15.73 6.17
CA PRO A 387 12.39 16.27 4.87
C PRO A 387 13.38 15.35 4.15
N MET A 388 12.96 14.10 3.95
CA MET A 388 13.61 13.14 3.06
C MET A 388 13.22 13.43 1.62
N PHE A 389 13.93 12.85 0.65
CA PHE A 389 13.55 12.95 -0.76
C PHE A 389 12.55 11.85 -1.14
N PHE A 390 12.83 10.61 -0.78
CA PHE A 390 12.07 9.44 -1.25
C PHE A 390 12.30 8.23 -0.33
N GLN A 391 11.24 7.45 -0.06
CA GLN A 391 11.21 6.22 0.76
C GLN A 391 11.53 6.40 2.25
N TRP A 392 10.90 5.55 3.09
CA TRP A 392 10.98 5.50 4.56
C TRP A 392 10.34 6.68 5.30
N ASP A 393 9.87 7.68 4.57
CA ASP A 393 9.04 8.77 5.04
C ASP A 393 7.71 8.27 5.63
N ASP A 394 7.04 7.38 4.91
CA ASP A 394 5.85 6.65 5.35
C ASP A 394 6.11 5.76 6.58
N VAL A 395 7.18 4.96 6.54
CA VAL A 395 7.61 4.08 7.64
C VAL A 395 7.89 4.91 8.88
N GLU A 396 8.73 5.94 8.77
CA GLU A 396 9.11 6.77 9.91
C GLU A 396 7.89 7.46 10.52
N TYR A 397 6.97 7.98 9.70
CA TYR A 397 5.76 8.64 10.20
C TYR A 397 4.85 7.68 10.96
N GLY A 398 4.67 6.44 10.47
CA GLY A 398 3.91 5.40 11.15
C GLY A 398 4.53 4.99 12.49
N TYR A 399 5.85 4.77 12.52
CA TYR A 399 6.57 4.44 13.76
C TYR A 399 6.56 5.59 14.77
N ARG A 400 6.70 6.83 14.30
CA ARG A 400 6.57 8.01 15.16
C ARG A 400 5.16 8.15 15.72
N GLY A 401 4.13 7.90 14.92
CA GLY A 401 2.75 7.82 15.37
C GLY A 401 2.57 6.80 16.48
N ARG A 402 3.06 5.58 16.28
CA ARG A 402 3.00 4.49 17.27
C ARG A 402 3.69 4.85 18.58
N ALA A 403 4.86 5.48 18.52
CA ALA A 403 5.58 5.96 19.71
C ALA A 403 4.78 6.99 20.53
N HIS A 404 3.81 7.68 19.89
CA HIS A 404 2.89 8.62 20.51
C HIS A 404 1.48 8.02 20.74
N GLY A 405 1.31 6.70 20.64
CA GLY A 405 0.01 6.04 20.86
C GLY A 405 -1.02 6.32 19.77
N ILE A 406 -0.59 6.70 18.57
CA ILE A 406 -1.42 6.79 17.36
C ILE A 406 -1.24 5.48 16.59
N ALA A 407 -2.33 4.74 16.39
CA ALA A 407 -2.30 3.50 15.62
C ALA A 407 -2.33 3.78 14.11
N THR A 408 -1.96 2.77 13.33
CA THR A 408 -2.15 2.73 11.88
C THR A 408 -3.00 1.51 11.54
N VAL A 409 -3.91 1.64 10.58
CA VAL A 409 -4.63 0.52 9.97
C VAL A 409 -4.36 0.49 8.48
N SER A 410 -4.20 -0.70 7.90
CA SER A 410 -4.32 -0.90 6.46
C SER A 410 -5.68 -1.53 6.21
N LEU A 411 -6.63 -0.74 5.72
CA LEU A 411 -8.05 -1.08 5.69
C LEU A 411 -8.35 -2.04 4.52
N PRO A 412 -8.74 -3.30 4.76
CA PRO A 412 -9.04 -4.21 3.67
C PRO A 412 -10.29 -3.80 2.89
N GLY A 413 -10.28 -4.08 1.58
CA GLY A 413 -11.30 -3.63 0.64
C GLY A 413 -11.20 -2.15 0.27
N ALA A 414 -10.30 -1.37 0.87
CA ALA A 414 -9.99 -0.01 0.44
C ALA A 414 -8.62 -0.04 -0.24
N ALA A 415 -8.56 0.05 -1.57
CA ALA A 415 -7.32 -0.13 -2.31
C ALA A 415 -7.26 0.66 -3.61
N VAL A 416 -6.02 0.83 -4.08
CA VAL A 416 -5.69 1.28 -5.43
C VAL A 416 -4.86 0.22 -6.13
N TRP A 417 -4.84 0.23 -7.46
CA TRP A 417 -3.86 -0.52 -8.23
C TRP A 417 -2.66 0.36 -8.54
N HIS A 418 -1.47 -0.13 -8.24
CA HIS A 418 -0.23 0.61 -8.43
C HIS A 418 0.89 -0.33 -8.90
N ALA A 419 2.01 0.24 -9.36
CA ALA A 419 3.09 -0.50 -10.00
C ALA A 419 3.54 -1.72 -9.18
N ASP A 420 3.64 -2.88 -9.83
CA ASP A 420 4.06 -4.14 -9.21
C ASP A 420 5.48 -4.04 -8.64
N PHE A 421 5.62 -3.99 -7.31
CA PHE A 421 6.92 -3.83 -6.68
C PHE A 421 7.87 -5.01 -6.94
N GLY A 422 7.32 -6.20 -7.22
CA GLY A 422 8.10 -7.37 -7.63
C GLY A 422 8.85 -7.18 -8.96
N TRP A 423 8.44 -6.22 -9.80
CA TRP A 423 9.06 -5.91 -11.09
C TRP A 423 10.08 -4.76 -11.02
N LYS A 424 10.25 -4.13 -9.85
CA LYS A 424 11.25 -3.07 -9.65
C LYS A 424 12.61 -3.70 -9.35
N ASP A 425 13.66 -3.30 -10.06
CA ASP A 425 14.98 -3.88 -9.86
C ASP A 425 15.60 -3.33 -8.56
N TRP A 426 16.35 -4.18 -7.86
CA TRP A 426 17.04 -3.75 -6.66
C TRP A 426 18.20 -2.78 -6.96
N ASP A 427 18.85 -2.93 -8.11
CA ASP A 427 20.01 -2.15 -8.56
C ASP A 427 19.61 -0.83 -9.24
N GLU A 428 18.80 -0.04 -8.53
CA GLU A 428 18.35 1.27 -8.96
C GLU A 428 19.01 2.41 -8.14
N TRP A 429 18.98 3.62 -8.69
CA TRP A 429 19.63 4.78 -8.08
C TRP A 429 19.03 5.19 -6.74
N HIS A 430 17.71 5.06 -6.60
CA HIS A 430 17.01 5.44 -5.38
C HIS A 430 17.30 4.51 -4.19
N ARG A 431 17.95 3.36 -4.41
CA ARG A 431 18.39 2.46 -3.34
C ARG A 431 19.33 3.14 -2.34
N TYR A 432 20.03 4.19 -2.76
CA TYR A 432 20.75 5.09 -1.85
C TYR A 432 19.84 5.64 -0.73
N PHE A 433 18.67 6.15 -1.09
CA PHE A 433 17.72 6.72 -0.13
C PHE A 433 17.16 5.64 0.78
N ASN A 434 16.83 4.47 0.23
CA ASN A 434 16.40 3.33 1.04
C ASN A 434 17.38 3.02 2.18
N ILE A 435 18.69 2.97 1.88
CA ILE A 435 19.72 2.65 2.86
C ILE A 435 19.92 3.81 3.84
N ARG A 436 20.07 5.02 3.31
CA ARG A 436 20.33 6.23 4.11
C ARG A 436 19.18 6.48 5.09
N ASN A 437 17.95 6.45 4.58
CA ASN A 437 16.76 6.77 5.36
C ASN A 437 16.43 5.64 6.34
N ALA A 438 16.69 4.37 6.01
CA ALA A 438 16.64 3.28 7.00
C ALA A 438 17.57 3.52 8.20
N LEU A 439 18.79 4.02 7.96
CA LEU A 439 19.72 4.37 9.05
C LEU A 439 19.18 5.52 9.90
N VAL A 440 18.56 6.54 9.27
CA VAL A 440 17.90 7.63 9.99
C VAL A 440 16.73 7.11 10.82
N THR A 441 15.82 6.32 10.24
CA THR A 441 14.70 5.72 10.96
C THR A 441 15.18 4.82 12.10
N ALA A 442 16.25 4.05 11.91
CA ALA A 442 16.86 3.27 12.97
C ALA A 442 17.41 4.16 14.10
N ALA A 443 18.06 5.28 13.77
CA ALA A 443 18.59 6.21 14.77
C ALA A 443 17.47 6.81 15.63
N LEU A 444 16.33 7.11 15.02
CA LEU A 444 15.19 7.74 15.67
C LEU A 444 14.35 6.78 16.51
N HIS A 445 14.13 5.55 16.01
CA HIS A 445 13.08 4.66 16.55
C HIS A 445 13.61 3.37 17.18
N THR A 446 14.93 3.19 17.28
CA THR A 446 15.55 1.99 17.89
C THR A 446 16.70 2.33 18.83
N GLY A 447 17.27 1.31 19.49
CA GLY A 447 18.51 1.46 20.26
C GLY A 447 19.76 1.71 19.40
N PHE A 448 19.66 1.57 18.08
CA PHE A 448 20.74 1.68 17.10
C PHE A 448 21.98 0.82 17.45
N SER A 449 21.83 -0.49 17.34
CA SER A 449 22.95 -1.41 17.52
C SER A 449 23.96 -1.29 16.36
N THR A 450 25.08 -0.61 16.60
CA THR A 450 26.19 -0.50 15.63
C THR A 450 26.72 -1.86 15.17
N ARG A 451 26.59 -2.90 16.01
CA ARG A 451 26.92 -4.28 15.66
C ARG A 451 25.95 -4.85 14.63
N VAL A 452 24.64 -4.70 14.83
CA VAL A 452 23.61 -5.25 13.92
C VAL A 452 23.64 -4.49 12.59
N VAL A 453 23.59 -3.16 12.65
CA VAL A 453 23.65 -2.27 11.47
C VAL A 453 24.96 -2.49 10.70
N GLY A 454 26.09 -2.50 11.40
CA GLY A 454 27.40 -2.72 10.79
C GLY A 454 27.54 -4.10 10.14
N ALA A 455 27.00 -5.15 10.77
CA ALA A 455 26.97 -6.49 10.20
C ALA A 455 26.12 -6.55 8.92
N LYS A 456 24.93 -5.93 8.93
CA LYS A 456 24.04 -5.89 7.76
C LYS A 456 24.66 -5.12 6.59
N LEU A 457 25.22 -3.93 6.85
CA LEU A 457 25.92 -3.15 5.82
C LEU A 457 27.12 -3.91 5.25
N THR A 458 27.89 -4.59 6.11
CA THR A 458 29.01 -5.44 5.68
C THR A 458 28.53 -6.57 4.78
N GLU A 459 27.44 -7.24 5.15
CA GLU A 459 26.84 -8.31 4.35
C GLU A 459 26.43 -7.80 2.97
N MET A 460 25.68 -6.70 2.90
CA MET A 460 25.24 -6.09 1.63
C MET A 460 26.42 -5.69 0.75
N LEU A 461 27.40 -4.98 1.31
CA LEU A 461 28.62 -4.60 0.60
C LEU A 461 29.36 -5.83 0.07
N ALA A 462 29.51 -6.84 0.90
CA ALA A 462 30.21 -8.06 0.52
C ALA A 462 29.50 -8.81 -0.62
N GLN A 463 28.17 -8.83 -0.63
CA GLN A 463 27.37 -9.40 -1.71
C GLN A 463 27.47 -8.57 -3.00
N TYR A 464 27.38 -7.25 -2.94
CA TYR A 464 27.48 -6.37 -4.11
C TYR A 464 28.86 -6.46 -4.78
N LEU A 465 29.93 -6.49 -3.98
CA LEU A 465 31.30 -6.57 -4.51
C LEU A 465 31.55 -7.88 -5.27
N VAL A 466 31.12 -9.03 -4.73
CA VAL A 466 31.28 -10.31 -5.43
C VAL A 466 30.28 -10.48 -6.58
N GLY A 467 29.08 -9.90 -6.45
CA GLY A 467 28.02 -9.89 -7.47
C GLY A 467 28.24 -8.90 -8.61
N MET A 468 29.40 -8.21 -8.63
CA MET A 468 29.79 -7.23 -9.66
C MET A 468 28.81 -6.05 -9.77
N GLN A 469 28.28 -5.58 -8.64
CA GLN A 469 27.38 -4.42 -8.51
C GLN A 469 28.14 -3.25 -7.87
N TYR A 470 29.14 -2.73 -8.57
CA TYR A 470 30.08 -1.76 -8.00
C TYR A 470 29.44 -0.38 -7.81
N GLY A 471 28.56 0.04 -8.72
CA GLY A 471 27.75 1.26 -8.59
C GLY A 471 26.84 1.21 -7.37
N LEU A 472 26.21 0.06 -7.10
CA LEU A 472 25.37 -0.13 -5.92
C LEU A 472 26.18 -0.12 -4.61
N ALA A 473 27.38 -0.73 -4.62
CA ALA A 473 28.31 -0.64 -3.49
C ALA A 473 28.77 0.80 -3.25
N ALA A 474 29.05 1.57 -4.31
CA ALA A 474 29.48 2.95 -4.20
C ALA A 474 28.39 3.86 -3.62
N THR A 475 27.13 3.68 -4.03
CA THR A 475 26.00 4.45 -3.50
C THR A 475 25.62 4.01 -2.09
N LEU A 476 25.75 2.73 -1.71
CA LEU A 476 25.61 2.30 -0.32
C LEU A 476 26.64 3.01 0.58
N LEU A 477 27.91 3.06 0.15
CA LEU A 477 28.95 3.77 0.92
C LEU A 477 28.66 5.25 1.04
N GLN A 478 28.16 5.88 -0.03
CA GLN A 478 27.70 7.26 0.00
C GLN A 478 26.54 7.45 0.99
N ALA A 479 25.57 6.53 1.03
CA ALA A 479 24.44 6.58 1.97
C ALA A 479 24.89 6.56 3.43
N VAL A 480 25.85 5.69 3.77
CA VAL A 480 26.42 5.62 5.13
C VAL A 480 27.23 6.88 5.45
N GLU A 481 28.01 7.38 4.49
CA GLU A 481 28.80 8.60 4.67
C GLU A 481 27.92 9.83 4.87
N ASP A 482 26.80 9.94 4.15
CA ASP A 482 25.84 11.02 4.34
C ASP A 482 25.07 10.88 5.65
N PHE A 483 24.63 9.67 6.02
CA PHE A 483 24.06 9.44 7.36
C PHE A 483 24.99 9.96 8.47
N LEU A 484 26.29 9.68 8.35
CA LEU A 484 27.32 10.09 9.32
C LEU A 484 27.62 11.59 9.35
N ARG A 485 27.16 12.37 8.37
CA ARG A 485 27.28 13.84 8.42
C ARG A 485 26.36 14.40 9.50
N GLY A 486 25.13 13.88 9.55
CA GLY A 486 24.12 14.29 10.54
C GLY A 486 22.86 14.83 9.87
N PRO A 487 21.93 15.41 10.64
CA PRO A 487 20.63 15.87 10.15
C PRO A 487 20.71 16.96 9.06
N GLU A 488 21.84 17.65 8.91
CA GLU A 488 22.02 18.68 7.89
C GLU A 488 21.94 18.16 6.45
N ILE A 489 22.01 16.85 6.24
CA ILE A 489 21.76 16.23 4.93
C ILE A 489 20.33 16.44 4.42
N MET A 490 19.42 16.86 5.30
CA MET A 490 18.03 17.16 4.97
C MET A 490 17.75 18.67 4.84
N ALA A 491 18.78 19.52 4.93
CA ALA A 491 18.62 20.97 4.89
C ALA A 491 17.97 21.50 3.59
N ASP A 492 18.11 20.78 2.48
CA ASP A 492 17.50 21.08 1.18
C ASP A 492 16.40 20.08 0.78
N GLY A 493 15.82 19.36 1.75
CA GLY A 493 14.89 18.25 1.45
C GLY A 493 15.58 17.06 0.80
N SER A 494 16.92 16.95 0.92
CA SER A 494 17.74 15.96 0.25
C SER A 494 17.69 16.02 -1.29
N ALA A 495 17.25 17.13 -1.88
CA ALA A 495 17.10 17.26 -3.32
C ALA A 495 18.44 17.14 -4.07
N ALA A 496 19.51 17.78 -3.57
CA ALA A 496 20.84 17.71 -4.17
C ALA A 496 21.40 16.27 -4.17
N ALA A 497 21.02 15.44 -3.20
CA ALA A 497 21.47 14.05 -3.12
C ALA A 497 20.99 13.22 -4.32
N ALA A 498 19.79 13.50 -4.86
CA ALA A 498 19.28 12.77 -6.02
C ALA A 498 20.16 12.98 -7.27
N ALA A 499 20.56 14.22 -7.53
CA ALA A 499 21.46 14.56 -8.63
C ALA A 499 22.86 13.97 -8.42
N GLU A 500 23.40 14.08 -7.20
CA GLU A 500 24.74 13.57 -6.88
C GLU A 500 24.83 12.05 -7.02
N ILE A 501 23.79 11.32 -6.61
CA ILE A 501 23.78 9.86 -6.69
C ILE A 501 23.68 9.36 -8.13
N ARG A 502 22.90 10.03 -8.97
CA ARG A 502 22.90 9.75 -10.42
C ARG A 502 24.29 9.99 -11.02
N ARG A 503 24.96 11.08 -10.65
CA ARG A 503 26.33 11.40 -11.09
C ARG A 503 27.37 10.38 -10.61
N ILE A 504 27.24 9.87 -9.38
CA ILE A 504 28.08 8.79 -8.87
C ILE A 504 27.84 7.51 -9.68
N ARG A 505 26.59 7.10 -9.86
CA ARG A 505 26.23 5.86 -10.58
C ARG A 505 26.65 5.89 -12.05
N ALA A 506 26.57 7.04 -12.73
CA ALA A 506 26.97 7.16 -14.12
C ALA A 506 28.44 6.79 -14.42
N ARG A 507 29.31 6.73 -13.39
CA ARG A 507 30.71 6.27 -13.52
C ARG A 507 30.86 4.75 -13.57
N TYR A 508 29.77 4.02 -13.35
CA TYR A 508 29.75 2.57 -13.25
C TYR A 508 28.93 1.99 -14.43
N PRO A 509 29.59 1.43 -15.46
CA PRO A 509 28.92 0.98 -16.68
C PRO A 509 27.81 -0.05 -16.44
N GLU A 510 27.93 -0.90 -15.42
CA GLU A 510 26.93 -1.92 -15.10
C GLU A 510 25.61 -1.36 -14.57
N THR A 511 25.57 -0.07 -14.25
CA THR A 511 24.34 0.63 -13.82
C THR A 511 23.47 1.08 -15.00
N VAL A 512 23.95 0.92 -16.23
CA VAL A 512 23.19 1.22 -17.45
C VAL A 512 22.43 -0.03 -17.87
N MET A 513 21.13 0.14 -18.10
CA MET A 513 20.29 -0.89 -18.71
C MET A 513 20.38 -0.76 -20.22
N HIS A 514 20.56 -1.88 -20.90
CA HIS A 514 20.64 -1.97 -22.36
C HIS A 514 19.45 -2.79 -22.88
N PRO A 515 18.71 -2.31 -23.89
CA PRO A 515 17.75 -3.13 -24.62
C PRO A 515 18.47 -4.35 -25.21
N VAL A 516 17.85 -5.53 -25.13
CA VAL A 516 18.50 -6.79 -25.57
C VAL A 516 18.97 -6.73 -27.03
N GLY A 517 18.20 -6.05 -27.91
CA GLY A 517 18.54 -5.89 -29.33
C GLY A 517 19.79 -5.05 -29.60
N GLU A 518 20.21 -4.18 -28.67
CA GLU A 518 21.38 -3.30 -28.87
C GLU A 518 22.70 -3.97 -28.46
N ILE A 519 22.65 -5.16 -27.89
CA ILE A 519 23.82 -5.83 -27.30
C ILE A 519 24.43 -6.82 -28.30
N GLU A 520 24.31 -6.53 -29.62
CA GLU A 520 24.77 -7.39 -30.72
C GLU A 520 26.11 -8.07 -30.39
N LYS A 521 26.02 -9.34 -30.00
CA LYS A 521 27.15 -10.18 -29.63
C LYS A 521 26.89 -11.61 -30.07
N ASP A 522 28.00 -12.34 -30.26
CA ASP A 522 28.01 -13.77 -30.55
C ASP A 522 27.00 -14.51 -29.64
N PHE A 523 26.05 -15.22 -30.25
CA PHE A 523 25.00 -15.98 -29.54
C PHE A 523 25.57 -16.93 -28.48
N ARG A 524 26.81 -17.36 -28.63
CA ARG A 524 27.53 -18.21 -27.67
C ARG A 524 27.81 -17.49 -26.34
N GLU A 525 27.95 -16.17 -26.36
CA GLU A 525 28.13 -15.34 -25.16
C GLU A 525 26.83 -15.04 -24.42
N LEU A 526 25.69 -15.24 -25.07
CA LEU A 526 24.34 -14.99 -24.54
C LEU A 526 23.64 -16.29 -24.11
N ARG A 527 24.37 -17.39 -23.95
CA ARG A 527 23.79 -18.64 -23.45
C ARG A 527 23.30 -18.43 -22.02
N VAL A 528 22.03 -18.77 -21.78
CA VAL A 528 21.46 -18.79 -20.44
C VAL A 528 22.18 -19.83 -19.59
N VAL A 529 22.68 -19.40 -18.44
CA VAL A 529 23.31 -20.27 -17.45
C VAL A 529 22.43 -20.26 -16.21
N ARG A 530 21.97 -21.45 -15.81
CA ARG A 530 21.12 -21.63 -14.62
C ARG A 530 21.97 -22.03 -13.42
N PRO A 531 21.65 -21.54 -12.22
CA PRO A 531 22.33 -21.98 -11.01
C PRO A 531 21.88 -23.39 -10.59
N ALA A 532 22.70 -24.07 -9.79
CA ALA A 532 22.35 -25.35 -9.17
C ALA A 532 21.45 -25.22 -7.91
N GLY A 533 20.89 -24.03 -7.66
CA GLY A 533 20.15 -23.69 -6.43
C GLY A 533 20.99 -22.93 -5.39
N PRO A 534 20.36 -22.49 -4.28
CA PRO A 534 21.01 -21.70 -3.25
C PRO A 534 22.13 -22.48 -2.53
N PRO A 535 23.20 -21.79 -2.06
CA PRO A 535 24.31 -22.46 -1.40
C PRO A 535 23.91 -22.98 0.00
N GLY A 536 24.11 -24.28 0.26
CA GLY A 536 23.88 -24.86 1.59
C GLY A 536 24.80 -24.34 2.70
N LEU A 537 25.97 -23.78 2.35
CA LEU A 537 26.90 -23.13 3.28
C LEU A 537 27.23 -21.70 2.79
N PRO A 538 26.36 -20.70 3.05
CA PRO A 538 26.52 -19.34 2.49
C PRO A 538 27.86 -18.69 2.79
N ARG A 539 28.38 -18.83 4.02
CA ARG A 539 29.68 -18.24 4.43
C ARG A 539 30.87 -18.85 3.69
N ALA A 540 30.88 -20.17 3.52
CA ALA A 540 31.95 -20.87 2.79
C ALA A 540 31.90 -20.54 1.29
N THR A 541 30.70 -20.50 0.71
CA THR A 541 30.50 -20.05 -0.67
C THR A 541 30.98 -18.61 -0.84
N TRP A 542 30.65 -17.72 0.09
CA TRP A 542 31.11 -16.35 0.06
C TRP A 542 32.64 -16.25 0.06
N PHE A 543 33.32 -16.93 0.99
CA PHE A 543 34.78 -16.95 1.05
C PHE A 543 35.39 -17.46 -0.27
N LYS A 544 34.81 -18.51 -0.85
CA LYS A 544 35.20 -19.01 -2.17
C LYS A 544 35.05 -17.95 -3.27
N ARG A 545 33.95 -17.17 -3.28
CA ARG A 545 33.72 -16.10 -4.25
C ARG A 545 34.67 -14.93 -4.08
N VAL A 546 35.00 -14.55 -2.84
CA VAL A 546 36.02 -13.54 -2.57
C VAL A 546 37.39 -13.98 -3.06
N THR A 547 37.78 -15.23 -2.81
CA THR A 547 39.04 -15.79 -3.33
C THR A 547 39.07 -15.79 -4.85
N TYR A 548 37.94 -16.11 -5.50
CA TYR A 548 37.83 -16.05 -6.97
C TYR A 548 38.01 -14.62 -7.48
N LEU A 549 37.35 -13.64 -6.86
CA LEU A 549 37.50 -12.24 -7.21
C LEU A 549 38.94 -11.74 -7.02
N ALA A 550 39.58 -12.10 -5.91
CA ALA A 550 40.96 -11.71 -5.61
C ALA A 550 41.98 -12.31 -6.59
N LEU A 551 41.77 -13.56 -7.00
CA LEU A 551 42.61 -14.27 -7.98
C LEU A 551 42.22 -14.00 -9.44
N ASP A 552 41.23 -13.12 -9.67
CA ASP A 552 40.64 -12.86 -10.98
C ASP A 552 40.18 -14.13 -11.74
N ARG A 553 39.69 -15.11 -10.96
CA ARG A 553 39.26 -16.41 -11.46
C ARG A 553 37.75 -16.41 -11.72
N ALA A 554 37.37 -16.64 -12.97
CA ALA A 554 35.99 -16.95 -13.36
C ALA A 554 35.81 -18.46 -13.53
N LYS A 555 34.61 -18.98 -13.24
CA LYS A 555 34.21 -20.32 -13.71
C LYS A 555 33.80 -20.24 -15.19
N ASP A 556 33.01 -19.23 -15.52
CA ASP A 556 32.44 -19.02 -16.84
C ASP A 556 32.95 -17.68 -17.40
N ARG A 557 33.40 -17.64 -18.66
CA ARG A 557 33.92 -16.40 -19.26
C ARG A 557 32.81 -15.37 -19.46
N THR A 558 31.69 -15.82 -20.00
CA THR A 558 30.48 -15.03 -20.27
C THR A 558 29.25 -15.85 -19.92
N GLY A 559 28.11 -15.19 -19.68
CA GLY A 559 26.83 -15.88 -19.52
C GLY A 559 25.65 -14.94 -19.37
N TYR A 560 24.48 -15.42 -19.76
CA TYR A 560 23.20 -14.73 -19.57
C TYR A 560 22.52 -15.26 -18.30
N VAL A 561 22.13 -14.36 -17.41
CA VAL A 561 21.54 -14.65 -16.11
C VAL A 561 20.17 -13.99 -16.06
N THR A 562 19.12 -14.80 -15.92
CA THR A 562 17.76 -14.27 -15.81
C THR A 562 17.56 -13.55 -14.48
N ALA A 563 16.57 -12.66 -14.39
CA ALA A 563 16.36 -11.80 -13.23
C ALA A 563 16.22 -12.60 -11.93
N GLY A 564 15.40 -13.67 -11.95
CA GLY A 564 15.23 -14.58 -10.81
C GLY A 564 16.47 -15.38 -10.40
N ASP A 565 17.47 -15.51 -11.28
CA ASP A 565 18.72 -16.23 -11.02
C ASP A 565 19.89 -15.29 -10.64
N ALA A 566 19.65 -13.98 -10.57
CA ALA A 566 20.67 -12.93 -10.46
C ALA A 566 21.30 -12.78 -9.06
N HIS A 567 21.43 -13.87 -8.32
CA HIS A 567 22.00 -13.84 -6.97
C HIS A 567 23.52 -13.63 -6.97
N TRP A 568 24.06 -13.04 -5.89
CA TRP A 568 25.50 -12.78 -5.73
C TRP A 568 26.37 -14.03 -5.90
N TRP A 569 25.90 -15.19 -5.42
CA TRP A 569 26.67 -16.44 -5.43
C TRP A 569 26.71 -17.11 -6.81
N HIS A 570 25.80 -16.71 -7.70
CA HIS A 570 25.70 -17.14 -9.09
C HIS A 570 26.40 -16.16 -10.02
N THR A 571 26.01 -14.88 -10.00
CA THR A 571 26.61 -13.82 -10.82
C THR A 571 28.13 -13.71 -10.61
N SER A 572 28.60 -13.94 -9.39
CA SER A 572 30.05 -13.98 -9.07
C SER A 572 30.84 -15.10 -9.74
N THR A 573 30.24 -16.04 -10.48
CA THR A 573 30.96 -17.09 -11.21
C THR A 573 31.44 -16.66 -12.59
N PHE A 574 30.94 -15.55 -13.12
CA PHE A 574 31.20 -15.09 -14.48
C PHE A 574 32.30 -14.02 -14.52
N ALA A 575 33.12 -13.97 -15.58
CA ALA A 575 33.95 -12.77 -15.82
C ALA A 575 33.11 -11.60 -16.34
N LYS A 576 32.06 -11.91 -17.11
CA LYS A 576 31.07 -10.96 -17.61
C LYS A 576 29.69 -11.62 -17.62
N ALA A 577 28.70 -10.97 -17.01
CA ALA A 577 27.32 -11.45 -16.94
C ALA A 577 26.36 -10.44 -17.58
N TYR A 578 25.45 -10.94 -18.41
CA TYR A 578 24.27 -10.20 -18.88
C TYR A 578 23.13 -10.55 -17.95
N VAL A 579 22.69 -9.60 -17.13
CA VAL A 579 21.69 -9.84 -16.10
C VAL A 579 20.40 -9.17 -16.53
N THR A 580 19.33 -9.93 -16.73
CA THR A 580 18.00 -9.37 -16.98
C THR A 580 17.58 -8.48 -15.81
N ASP A 581 17.13 -7.27 -16.13
CA ASP A 581 16.53 -6.36 -15.16
C ASP A 581 15.15 -6.90 -14.73
N MET A 582 14.74 -6.70 -13.47
CA MET A 582 13.45 -7.22 -12.97
C MET A 582 12.24 -6.70 -13.76
N SER A 583 12.36 -5.56 -14.44
CA SER A 583 11.31 -5.02 -15.32
C SER A 583 11.17 -5.80 -16.64
N GLU A 584 12.10 -6.70 -16.95
CA GLU A 584 12.26 -7.42 -18.21
C GLU A 584 12.44 -6.55 -19.46
N GLN A 585 12.63 -5.24 -19.30
CA GLN A 585 12.80 -4.29 -20.42
C GLN A 585 14.20 -4.31 -21.04
N GLY A 586 15.17 -4.94 -20.36
CA GLY A 586 16.55 -4.99 -20.82
C GLY A 586 17.46 -5.79 -19.90
N VAL A 587 18.76 -5.63 -20.11
CA VAL A 587 19.78 -6.27 -19.29
C VAL A 587 20.86 -5.28 -18.85
N ARG A 588 21.46 -5.58 -17.70
CA ARG A 588 22.63 -4.90 -17.16
C ARG A 588 23.87 -5.74 -17.42
N ILE A 589 24.94 -5.11 -17.88
CA ILE A 589 26.19 -5.80 -18.21
C ILE A 589 27.16 -5.66 -17.03
N ARG A 590 27.31 -6.74 -16.26
CA ARG A 590 28.22 -6.77 -15.11
C ARG A 590 29.55 -7.38 -15.52
N THR A 591 30.65 -6.68 -15.26
CA THR A 591 32.01 -7.15 -15.59
C THR A 591 32.85 -7.21 -14.32
N ARG A 592 33.59 -8.30 -14.11
CA ARG A 592 34.47 -8.45 -12.95
C ARG A 592 35.63 -7.45 -13.05
N ASP A 593 35.82 -6.66 -12.01
CA ASP A 593 36.95 -5.76 -11.86
C ASP A 593 37.54 -5.88 -10.44
N ARG A 594 38.66 -6.58 -10.33
CA ARG A 594 39.35 -6.79 -9.04
C ARG A 594 39.92 -5.50 -8.46
N VAL A 595 40.34 -4.55 -9.30
CA VAL A 595 40.98 -3.31 -8.86
C VAL A 595 39.94 -2.40 -8.28
N LEU A 596 38.82 -2.21 -8.99
CA LEU A 596 37.68 -1.44 -8.52
C LEU A 596 37.07 -2.05 -7.25
N ALA A 597 36.91 -3.38 -7.21
CA ALA A 597 36.42 -4.08 -6.02
C ALA A 597 37.33 -3.85 -4.79
N ALA A 598 38.65 -3.90 -4.97
CA ALA A 598 39.61 -3.63 -3.88
C ALA A 598 39.55 -2.16 -3.42
N GLN A 599 39.40 -1.20 -4.33
CA GLN A 599 39.23 0.21 -4.01
C GLN A 599 37.96 0.46 -3.18
N LEU A 600 36.84 -0.11 -3.61
CA LEU A 600 35.56 -0.02 -2.90
C LEU A 600 35.61 -0.74 -1.54
N ALA A 601 36.26 -1.91 -1.45
CA ALA A 601 36.47 -2.61 -0.17
C ALA A 601 37.32 -1.77 0.80
N LYS A 602 38.33 -1.06 0.31
CA LYS A 602 39.14 -0.12 1.14
C LYS A 602 38.31 1.08 1.61
N ARG A 603 37.43 1.63 0.77
CA ARG A 603 36.45 2.67 1.19
C ARG A 603 35.49 2.10 2.24
N ALA A 604 34.90 0.93 1.99
CA ALA A 604 34.02 0.23 2.92
C ALA A 604 34.64 0.02 4.31
N ALA A 605 35.88 -0.49 4.38
CA ALA A 605 36.56 -0.67 5.66
C ALA A 605 36.73 0.64 6.45
N ARG A 606 36.99 1.76 5.76
CA ARG A 606 37.07 3.09 6.41
C ARG A 606 35.70 3.56 6.87
N THR A 607 34.69 3.50 6.00
CA THR A 607 33.33 3.95 6.28
C THR A 607 32.68 3.15 7.42
N LEU A 608 32.86 1.82 7.47
CA LEU A 608 32.33 0.98 8.56
C LEU A 608 33.04 1.23 9.90
N ARG A 609 34.35 1.51 9.90
CA ARG A 609 35.07 1.93 11.12
C ARG A 609 34.57 3.28 11.62
N ARG A 610 34.34 4.23 10.71
CA ARG A 610 33.71 5.52 11.05
C ARG A 610 32.33 5.30 11.64
N LEU A 611 31.49 4.46 11.01
CA LEU A 611 30.16 4.13 11.54
C LEU A 611 30.23 3.58 12.97
N GLN A 612 31.12 2.63 13.25
CA GLN A 612 31.28 2.08 14.61
C GLN A 612 31.68 3.13 15.64
N LYS A 613 32.47 4.14 15.24
CA LYS A 613 33.02 5.16 16.13
C LYS A 613 32.09 6.37 16.30
N GLU A 614 31.52 6.87 15.19
CA GLU A 614 30.82 8.14 15.09
C GLU A 614 29.30 7.98 15.31
N ALA A 615 28.72 6.80 15.03
CA ALA A 615 27.27 6.58 15.08
C ALA A 615 26.60 7.00 16.39
N PRO A 616 27.13 6.72 17.60
CA PRO A 616 26.46 7.13 18.83
C PRO A 616 26.21 8.64 18.90
N SER A 617 27.19 9.46 18.51
CA SER A 617 27.04 10.92 18.48
C SER A 617 26.10 11.39 17.37
N VAL A 618 26.15 10.73 16.22
CA VAL A 618 25.29 11.05 15.07
C VAL A 618 23.83 10.73 15.39
N VAL A 619 23.55 9.60 16.03
CA VAL A 619 22.20 9.20 16.46
C VAL A 619 21.58 10.25 17.38
N GLU A 620 22.33 10.72 18.39
CA GLU A 620 21.86 11.79 19.28
C GLU A 620 21.60 13.10 18.52
N SER A 621 22.42 13.42 17.50
CA SER A 621 22.18 14.63 16.69
C SER A 621 20.88 14.56 15.89
N TYR A 622 20.52 13.39 15.32
CA TYR A 622 19.23 13.21 14.64
C TYR A 622 18.06 13.35 15.60
N ARG A 623 18.15 12.71 16.78
CA ARG A 623 17.11 12.80 17.82
C ARG A 623 16.90 14.24 18.29
N ALA A 624 18.00 14.98 18.50
CA ALA A 624 17.95 16.38 18.90
C ALA A 624 17.34 17.30 17.83
N ALA A 625 17.56 16.99 16.55
CA ALA A 625 17.04 17.78 15.43
C ALA A 625 15.56 17.51 15.11
N MET A 626 14.95 16.45 15.66
CA MET A 626 13.57 16.06 15.33
C MET A 626 12.54 17.20 15.43
N PRO A 627 12.49 18.00 16.51
CA PRO A 627 11.51 19.07 16.61
C PRO A 627 11.65 20.14 15.52
N GLU A 628 12.88 20.42 15.06
CA GLU A 628 13.12 21.36 13.97
C GLU A 628 12.76 20.74 12.62
N LEU A 629 13.22 19.51 12.35
CA LEU A 629 13.02 18.82 11.08
C LEU A 629 11.55 18.64 10.73
N THR A 630 10.70 18.35 11.73
CA THR A 630 9.26 18.11 11.56
C THR A 630 8.41 19.36 11.76
N SER A 631 9.03 20.53 11.96
CA SER A 631 8.32 21.79 12.17
C SER A 631 7.71 22.33 10.88
N ARG A 632 6.62 23.10 11.04
CA ARG A 632 6.03 23.89 9.96
C ARG A 632 7.05 24.88 9.39
N ALA A 633 7.77 25.60 10.25
CA ALA A 633 8.80 26.57 9.87
C ALA A 633 9.89 25.97 8.95
N ASN A 634 10.37 24.75 9.25
CA ASN A 634 11.36 24.10 8.41
C ASN A 634 10.81 23.79 7.01
N TRP A 635 9.57 23.32 6.91
CA TRP A 635 8.92 23.08 5.61
C TRP A 635 8.62 24.38 4.86
N ALA A 636 8.16 25.42 5.54
CA ALA A 636 7.97 26.75 4.94
C ALA A 636 9.28 27.27 4.30
N ARG A 637 10.41 27.10 5.01
CA ARG A 637 11.76 27.40 4.49
C ARG A 637 12.10 26.59 3.24
N LEU A 638 11.79 25.29 3.21
CA LEU A 638 12.06 24.43 2.04
C LEU A 638 11.21 24.80 0.82
N TYR A 639 9.96 25.20 1.04
CA TYR A 639 9.07 25.66 -0.01
C TYR A 639 9.32 27.11 -0.46
N GLY A 640 10.07 27.88 0.33
CA GLY A 640 10.30 29.31 0.08
C GLY A 640 9.04 30.15 0.29
N VAL A 641 8.19 29.76 1.25
CA VAL A 641 6.95 30.45 1.60
C VAL A 641 7.01 30.99 3.03
N ASP A 642 6.20 32.00 3.34
CA ASP A 642 6.04 32.47 4.72
C ASP A 642 5.30 31.41 5.56
N GLU A 643 5.68 31.24 6.82
CA GLU A 643 5.10 30.22 7.71
C GLU A 643 3.58 30.36 7.90
N ASN A 644 3.09 31.60 7.83
CA ASN A 644 1.69 31.99 8.02
C ASN A 644 0.92 32.16 6.69
N ALA A 645 1.55 31.86 5.55
CA ALA A 645 0.90 31.95 4.24
C ALA A 645 -0.09 30.81 3.99
#